data_AF-A0A2T2TE28-F1
#
_entry.id   AF-A0A2T2TE28-F1
#
_cell.length_a   1.000
_cell.length_b   1.000
_cell.length_c   1.000
_cell.angle_alpha   90.00
_cell.angle_beta   90.00
_cell.angle_gamma   90.00
#
_symmetry.space_group_name_H-M   'P 1'
#
loop_
_entity.id
_entity.type
_entity.pdbx_description
1 polymer ?
#
loop_
_entity_poly.entity_id
_entity_poly.type
_entity_poly.pdbx_seq_one_letter_code
_entity_poly.pdbx_strand_id
1 'polypeptide(L)'
;MNPRGSGRRTGDRLSGAFPKRLRGGLLIFNTGRATRMSTPSDSPATKKPALPSELGGPNAGDEASDGSSDDAAKTSTNRYNWRKLLFRLHGWLGLNLGLFLFVICLSGSVATLSNEIDWLLNSDQHVTAPAGTESGPAGYDWTAMHDSLAAAFPDGRNLGVYAPEVAESAALAYVETPRGQRLKVYLNPHTGAVQGHTSFFNAQRFFRSFHRRFFDGDRGITLVAFMGFPMLLLALSGFTYYRGWLKQLFRLRTDKGERTFWADLHKGAGIWGLFFTLLIALTSIFYFVELGFIAAGSYDSLQAEPLPQHVDDASLDDLGPQPERKPANVYADSARAALPGLAVRSMRMPRRPGDAVYVDGQRGNPLTRDRANKVHLDPFTGEVLGVQKSSRLGPVPLISDLVDPLHFGYFGGIWTKGLWCALGLMLSFSILAGTYLWVVRCGPSRRGSLGDDAPSGGRPFVWLRGTVVAAALTLAYFFVVAEATVEGIREYAPQRPAPRAVAEVEAGPYRARIDCAAPCRPASGDATVTARFRGTGLPNYQSATLARLDAPGPPDTLTGPARAPSTTTNAAPGDSIQFRIAGRDGTVHTASFAAPAADGTSGEASAGSSWPRTAPGVWWVVGSFAALVVGAVAGWLWMVGRAFRAEQRRQLMLGS
;
A
#
# COMPACT_ATOMS: atom_id res chain seq x y z
N MET A 1 28.66 -52.98 34.07
CA MET A 1 30.12 -53.27 34.05
C MET A 1 30.69 -52.87 32.69
N ASN A 2 32.00 -52.66 32.58
CA ASN A 2 32.71 -52.28 31.34
C ASN A 2 34.18 -52.70 31.44
N PRO A 3 34.78 -53.28 30.38
CA PRO A 3 36.22 -53.14 30.18
C PRO A 3 36.65 -52.70 28.75
N ARG A 4 37.80 -52.02 28.74
CA ARG A 4 38.63 -51.58 27.60
C ARG A 4 39.30 -52.80 26.91
N GLY A 5 39.90 -52.74 25.70
CA GLY A 5 40.10 -51.66 24.72
C GLY A 5 41.35 -51.89 23.82
N SER A 6 41.76 -50.88 23.02
CA SER A 6 42.86 -50.87 22.00
C SER A 6 42.57 -51.65 20.70
N GLY A 7 43.10 -51.32 19.49
CA GLY A 7 43.96 -50.23 18.97
C GLY A 7 44.27 -50.49 17.46
N ARG A 8 45.04 -49.73 16.65
CA ARG A 8 45.86 -48.50 16.81
C ARG A 8 46.09 -47.79 15.42
N ARG A 9 45.76 -46.49 15.26
CA ARG A 9 46.25 -45.52 14.21
C ARG A 9 45.87 -45.82 12.74
N THR A 10 45.91 -44.87 11.78
CA THR A 10 46.34 -43.45 11.69
C THR A 10 45.15 -42.52 11.32
N GLY A 11 45.19 -41.18 11.28
CA GLY A 11 46.16 -40.13 11.68
C GLY A 11 45.65 -38.75 11.18
N ASP A 12 45.37 -37.76 12.05
CA ASP A 12 46.27 -36.63 12.46
C ASP A 12 46.37 -35.52 11.35
N ARG A 13 46.15 -34.19 11.51
CA ARG A 13 46.09 -33.17 12.63
C ARG A 13 45.40 -31.85 12.15
N LEU A 14 45.05 -30.80 12.92
CA LEU A 14 44.73 -30.55 14.36
C LEU A 14 44.01 -29.18 14.57
N SER A 15 43.59 -28.94 15.83
CA SER A 15 43.18 -27.70 16.54
C SER A 15 43.92 -26.38 16.23
N GLY A 16 43.44 -25.18 16.64
CA GLY A 16 42.25 -24.80 17.41
C GLY A 16 42.50 -23.81 18.59
N ALA A 17 41.43 -23.44 19.31
CA ALA A 17 41.36 -22.76 20.62
C ALA A 17 41.67 -21.24 20.79
N PHE A 18 40.74 -20.57 21.49
CA PHE A 18 40.86 -19.32 22.29
C PHE A 18 41.80 -19.51 23.51
N PRO A 19 42.29 -18.49 24.29
CA PRO A 19 41.43 -17.45 24.90
C PRO A 19 42.05 -16.09 25.41
N LYS A 20 41.18 -15.31 26.08
CA LYS A 20 41.40 -14.22 27.09
C LYS A 20 41.41 -12.75 26.63
N ARG A 21 41.05 -11.88 27.59
CA ARG A 21 40.76 -10.43 27.50
C ARG A 21 41.99 -9.58 27.89
N LEU A 22 42.02 -8.29 27.52
CA LEU A 22 42.13 -7.16 28.47
C LEU A 22 41.87 -5.77 27.85
N ARG A 23 41.69 -4.78 28.74
CA ARG A 23 41.21 -3.38 28.61
C ARG A 23 41.81 -2.47 27.50
N GLY A 24 40.97 -1.55 27.00
CA GLY A 24 41.27 -0.10 26.98
C GLY A 24 41.58 0.58 25.63
N GLY A 25 41.06 1.80 25.44
CA GLY A 25 41.37 2.69 24.30
C GLY A 25 40.19 3.61 23.89
N LEU A 26 40.48 4.89 23.58
CA LEU A 26 39.48 5.92 23.22
C LEU A 26 40.09 6.88 22.16
N LEU A 27 39.25 7.69 21.50
CA LEU A 27 39.54 8.77 20.52
C LEU A 27 39.89 8.26 19.10
N ILE A 28 39.41 8.80 17.97
CA ILE A 28 38.97 10.16 17.52
C ILE A 28 40.11 11.06 17.02
N PHE A 29 40.20 11.23 15.70
CA PHE A 29 40.70 12.39 14.91
C PHE A 29 40.11 12.23 13.48
N ASN A 30 39.61 13.20 12.71
CA ASN A 30 39.53 14.67 12.71
C ASN A 30 40.70 15.49 12.09
N THR A 31 40.48 15.93 10.84
CA THR A 31 40.98 17.13 10.10
C THR A 31 42.44 17.61 10.19
N GLY A 32 43.06 17.82 9.02
CA GLY A 32 44.22 18.71 8.80
C GLY A 32 44.36 19.12 7.32
N ARG A 33 44.84 20.34 7.00
CA ARG A 33 44.84 20.89 5.62
C ARG A 33 45.91 21.98 5.37
N ALA A 34 46.94 21.68 4.58
CA ALA A 34 47.92 22.58 3.95
C ALA A 34 48.65 21.77 2.85
N THR A 35 49.08 22.15 1.64
CA THR A 35 49.25 23.35 0.76
C THR A 35 50.72 23.55 0.32
N ARG A 36 50.95 23.28 -0.99
CA ARG A 36 52.03 23.78 -1.90
C ARG A 36 53.48 23.29 -1.80
N MET A 37 54.01 22.98 -3.01
CA MET A 37 55.42 23.10 -3.50
C MET A 37 56.47 22.17 -2.85
N SER A 38 57.52 21.69 -3.53
CA SER A 38 57.97 21.80 -4.95
C SER A 38 58.85 20.60 -5.36
N THR A 39 59.10 20.42 -6.67
CA THR A 39 60.01 19.42 -7.32
C THR A 39 61.49 19.69 -7.02
N PRO A 40 62.45 18.71 -7.06
CA PRO A 40 62.85 17.88 -8.23
C PRO A 40 63.21 16.40 -7.84
N SER A 41 63.97 15.53 -8.56
CA SER A 41 64.58 15.49 -9.91
C SER A 41 64.76 14.03 -10.43
N ASP A 42 64.89 13.87 -11.76
CA ASP A 42 65.64 12.87 -12.57
C ASP A 42 65.61 11.33 -12.36
N SER A 43 66.11 10.62 -13.39
CA SER A 43 66.23 9.16 -13.55
C SER A 43 67.63 8.79 -14.10
N PRO A 44 68.11 7.53 -14.01
CA PRO A 44 68.17 6.65 -15.21
C PRO A 44 68.18 5.11 -14.88
N ALA A 45 68.51 4.16 -15.77
CA ALA A 45 68.02 3.78 -17.11
C ALA A 45 68.78 2.53 -17.66
N THR A 46 68.12 1.61 -18.38
CA THR A 46 68.71 0.51 -19.20
C THR A 46 67.78 0.23 -20.40
N LYS A 47 68.19 0.25 -21.70
CA LYS A 47 69.09 -0.63 -22.50
C LYS A 47 68.65 -2.10 -22.53
N LYS A 48 68.60 -2.83 -23.66
CA LYS A 48 68.87 -2.65 -25.13
C LYS A 48 68.11 -3.78 -25.89
N PRO A 49 68.19 -4.04 -27.23
CA PRO A 49 68.94 -3.44 -28.36
C PRO A 49 67.96 -2.68 -29.32
N ALA A 50 68.01 -2.58 -30.67
CA ALA A 50 68.89 -3.04 -31.77
C ALA A 50 68.79 -2.09 -33.00
N LEU A 51 69.73 -2.21 -33.97
CA LEU A 51 69.80 -1.58 -35.32
C LEU A 51 70.70 -2.46 -36.23
N PRO A 52 70.67 -2.34 -37.57
CA PRO A 52 71.64 -1.51 -38.33
C PRO A 52 71.06 -0.84 -39.61
N SER A 53 71.75 0.05 -40.36
CA SER A 53 72.73 1.11 -40.05
C SER A 53 73.08 1.96 -41.31
N GLU A 54 73.70 3.14 -41.07
CA GLU A 54 74.65 3.89 -41.94
C GLU A 54 74.13 5.05 -42.82
N LEU A 55 74.89 6.13 -43.11
CA LEU A 55 75.98 6.85 -42.39
C LEU A 55 76.17 8.25 -43.04
N GLY A 56 76.82 9.20 -42.36
CA GLY A 56 77.51 10.34 -43.00
C GLY A 56 76.92 11.75 -42.83
N GLY A 57 77.80 12.71 -42.51
CA GLY A 57 77.62 14.17 -42.61
C GLY A 57 78.97 14.79 -43.06
N PRO A 58 79.36 16.03 -42.69
CA PRO A 58 78.61 17.02 -41.90
C PRO A 58 78.77 18.52 -42.36
N ASN A 59 78.16 19.42 -41.57
CA ASN A 59 78.62 20.77 -41.18
C ASN A 59 78.24 22.07 -41.94
N ALA A 60 77.77 23.03 -41.12
CA ALA A 60 77.93 24.50 -41.16
C ALA A 60 77.25 25.36 -42.26
N GLY A 61 76.55 26.41 -41.81
CA GLY A 61 75.96 27.49 -42.61
C GLY A 61 74.92 28.28 -41.79
N ASP A 62 75.06 29.61 -41.72
CA ASP A 62 74.38 30.49 -40.75
C ASP A 62 72.98 31.02 -41.15
N GLU A 63 72.38 31.74 -40.19
CA GLU A 63 71.38 32.83 -40.32
C GLU A 63 69.92 32.58 -40.81
N ALA A 64 69.01 32.74 -39.83
CA ALA A 64 67.92 33.74 -39.82
C ALA A 64 66.62 33.59 -40.67
N SER A 65 65.60 34.29 -40.15
CA SER A 65 64.28 34.68 -40.71
C SER A 65 63.10 33.67 -40.72
N ASP A 66 62.09 34.05 -39.90
CA ASP A 66 60.63 34.11 -40.14
C ASP A 66 59.85 32.96 -40.84
N GLY A 67 58.60 32.78 -40.42
CA GLY A 67 57.60 31.98 -41.16
C GLY A 67 56.83 30.91 -40.37
N SER A 68 55.63 31.28 -39.88
CA SER A 68 54.40 30.46 -39.87
C SER A 68 54.44 28.97 -39.41
N SER A 69 53.72 28.66 -38.32
CA SER A 69 52.54 27.75 -38.36
C SER A 69 51.89 27.54 -36.97
N ASP A 70 51.01 28.46 -36.55
CA ASP A 70 50.33 28.37 -35.25
C ASP A 70 48.98 27.62 -35.34
N ASP A 71 48.98 26.42 -35.94
CA ASP A 71 47.78 25.62 -36.25
C ASP A 71 47.31 24.77 -35.06
N ALA A 72 47.16 25.44 -33.90
CA ALA A 72 46.80 24.84 -32.63
C ALA A 72 45.30 24.47 -32.56
N ALA A 73 44.98 23.25 -33.02
CA ALA A 73 43.63 22.72 -33.13
C ALA A 73 42.77 22.87 -31.85
N LYS A 74 41.84 23.84 -31.86
CA LYS A 74 40.88 24.10 -30.77
C LYS A 74 39.82 23.00 -30.66
N THR A 75 40.18 21.89 -30.02
CA THR A 75 39.27 20.80 -29.63
C THR A 75 38.25 21.28 -28.59
N SER A 76 37.17 21.88 -29.08
CA SER A 76 36.08 22.39 -28.23
C SER A 76 35.34 21.23 -27.55
N THR A 77 35.76 20.91 -26.32
CA THR A 77 35.08 19.91 -25.49
C THR A 77 33.67 20.39 -25.14
N ASN A 78 32.69 19.88 -25.89
CA ASN A 78 31.27 20.25 -25.79
C ASN A 78 30.69 19.81 -24.43
N ARG A 79 30.94 20.64 -23.41
CA ARG A 79 30.70 20.33 -22.00
C ARG A 79 29.20 20.32 -21.72
N TYR A 80 28.60 19.14 -21.83
CA TYR A 80 27.16 18.89 -21.79
C TYR A 80 26.47 19.64 -20.64
N ASN A 81 25.60 20.59 -20.98
CA ASN A 81 25.01 21.49 -20.00
C ASN A 81 23.85 20.79 -19.27
N TRP A 82 24.21 19.98 -18.28
CA TRP A 82 23.29 19.18 -17.46
C TRP A 82 22.16 20.01 -16.84
N ARG A 83 22.38 21.30 -16.50
CA ARG A 83 21.33 22.19 -16.00
C ARG A 83 20.27 22.50 -17.06
N LYS A 84 20.67 22.71 -18.33
CA LYS A 84 19.73 22.83 -19.46
C LYS A 84 18.98 21.51 -19.72
N LEU A 85 19.63 20.36 -19.52
CA LEU A 85 19.00 19.05 -19.63
C LEU A 85 17.96 18.81 -18.52
N LEU A 86 18.30 19.01 -17.25
CA LEU A 86 17.37 18.84 -16.13
C LEU A 86 16.15 19.77 -16.25
N PHE A 87 16.31 21.01 -16.69
CA PHE A 87 15.18 21.92 -16.94
C PHE A 87 14.26 21.43 -18.08
N ARG A 88 14.84 20.85 -19.16
CA ARG A 88 14.06 20.24 -20.25
C ARG A 88 13.31 18.99 -19.78
N LEU A 89 13.96 18.12 -19.01
CA LEU A 89 13.35 16.92 -18.44
C LEU A 89 12.22 17.28 -17.47
N HIS A 90 12.45 18.24 -16.57
CA HIS A 90 11.43 18.76 -15.65
C HIS A 90 10.20 19.29 -16.39
N GLY A 91 10.42 20.19 -17.37
CA GLY A 91 9.34 20.78 -18.15
C GLY A 91 8.61 19.79 -19.07
N TRP A 92 9.25 18.68 -19.48
CA TRP A 92 8.62 17.64 -20.28
C TRP A 92 7.85 16.63 -19.41
N LEU A 93 8.46 16.09 -18.35
CA LEU A 93 7.80 15.19 -17.41
C LEU A 93 6.59 15.86 -16.76
N GLY A 94 6.74 17.10 -16.28
CA GLY A 94 5.68 17.84 -15.60
C GLY A 94 4.51 18.23 -16.51
N LEU A 95 4.72 18.20 -17.83
CA LEU A 95 3.68 18.41 -18.84
C LEU A 95 3.00 17.10 -19.26
N ASN A 96 3.79 16.08 -19.59
CA ASN A 96 3.31 14.82 -20.18
C ASN A 96 2.66 13.92 -19.11
N LEU A 97 3.14 14.00 -17.86
CA LEU A 97 2.57 13.30 -16.70
C LEU A 97 1.76 14.23 -15.79
N GLY A 98 1.70 15.53 -16.09
CA GLY A 98 1.11 16.54 -15.21
C GLY A 98 -0.36 16.28 -14.87
N LEU A 99 -1.19 15.97 -15.87
CA LEU A 99 -2.61 15.66 -15.63
C LEU A 99 -2.78 14.40 -14.76
N PHE A 100 -1.96 13.38 -14.99
CA PHE A 100 -2.01 12.11 -14.26
C PHE A 100 -1.56 12.28 -12.81
N LEU A 101 -0.40 12.91 -12.60
CA LEU A 101 0.13 13.27 -11.27
C LEU A 101 -0.82 14.19 -10.50
N PHE A 102 -1.49 15.13 -11.17
CA PHE A 102 -2.49 16.00 -10.56
C PHE A 102 -3.66 15.20 -9.97
N VAL A 103 -4.25 14.28 -10.72
CA VAL A 103 -5.38 13.46 -10.23
C VAL A 103 -4.92 12.52 -9.10
N ILE A 104 -3.71 11.96 -9.16
CA ILE A 104 -3.12 11.18 -8.05
C ILE A 104 -2.96 12.06 -6.81
N CYS A 105 -2.33 13.23 -6.91
CA CYS A 105 -2.06 14.10 -5.75
C CYS A 105 -3.36 14.65 -5.15
N LEU A 106 -4.33 15.05 -5.97
CA LEU A 106 -5.62 15.58 -5.54
C LEU A 106 -6.44 14.49 -4.81
N SER A 107 -6.56 13.29 -5.41
CA SER A 107 -7.27 12.17 -4.77
C SER A 107 -6.58 11.73 -3.47
N GLY A 108 -5.25 11.73 -3.43
CA GLY A 108 -4.47 11.43 -2.23
C GLY A 108 -4.69 12.46 -1.12
N SER A 109 -4.75 13.75 -1.47
CA SER A 109 -5.01 14.84 -0.52
C SER A 109 -6.35 14.64 0.19
N VAL A 110 -7.42 14.31 -0.54
CA VAL A 110 -8.74 14.01 0.03
C VAL A 110 -8.73 12.67 0.78
N ALA A 111 -7.96 11.68 0.32
CA ALA A 111 -7.84 10.37 0.97
C ALA A 111 -7.28 10.45 2.40
N THR A 112 -6.38 11.42 2.71
CA THR A 112 -5.81 11.57 4.07
C THR A 112 -6.85 11.92 5.14
N LEU A 113 -7.95 12.59 4.76
CA LEU A 113 -9.08 12.97 5.63
C LEU A 113 -10.31 12.06 5.44
N SER A 114 -10.16 10.94 4.72
CA SER A 114 -11.31 10.15 4.29
C SER A 114 -11.96 9.29 5.39
N ASN A 115 -11.28 9.07 6.52
CA ASN A 115 -11.88 8.51 7.74
C ASN A 115 -12.78 9.56 8.41
N GLU A 116 -12.35 10.81 8.46
CA GLU A 116 -13.07 11.94 9.04
C GLU A 116 -14.30 12.34 8.20
N ILE A 117 -14.19 12.26 6.87
CA ILE A 117 -15.35 12.40 5.97
C ILE A 117 -16.37 11.29 6.26
N ASP A 118 -15.92 10.04 6.40
CA ASP A 118 -16.78 8.91 6.79
C ASP A 118 -17.47 9.16 8.16
N TRP A 119 -16.76 9.73 9.14
CA TRP A 119 -17.28 10.04 10.48
C TRP A 119 -18.31 11.19 10.45
N LEU A 120 -18.07 12.24 9.66
CA LEU A 120 -19.03 13.33 9.45
C LEU A 120 -20.31 12.88 8.73
N LEU A 121 -20.22 11.86 7.88
CA LEU A 121 -21.35 11.34 7.10
C LEU A 121 -22.17 10.24 7.79
N ASN A 122 -21.68 9.65 8.88
CA ASN A 122 -22.29 8.47 9.49
C ASN A 122 -22.40 8.59 11.02
N SER A 123 -23.62 8.83 11.50
CA SER A 123 -23.98 8.89 12.92
C SER A 123 -23.66 7.59 13.69
N ASP A 124 -23.67 6.42 13.03
CA ASP A 124 -23.35 5.14 13.67
C ASP A 124 -21.90 5.11 14.21
N GLN A 125 -21.04 6.04 13.75
CA GLN A 125 -19.67 6.18 14.22
C GLN A 125 -19.53 7.04 15.48
N HIS A 126 -20.58 7.74 15.93
CA HIS A 126 -20.48 8.66 17.07
C HIS A 126 -20.76 7.91 18.37
N VAL A 127 -19.94 8.14 19.40
CA VAL A 127 -20.08 7.50 20.72
C VAL A 127 -20.02 8.54 21.83
N THR A 128 -20.93 8.41 22.79
CA THR A 128 -20.80 9.03 24.11
C THR A 128 -20.26 7.98 25.09
N ALA A 129 -19.12 8.24 25.71
CA ALA A 129 -18.58 7.39 26.77
C ALA A 129 -19.45 7.50 28.06
N PRO A 130 -19.71 6.40 28.79
CA PRO A 130 -20.42 6.48 30.07
C PRO A 130 -19.64 7.32 31.10
N ALA A 131 -20.35 8.12 31.89
CA ALA A 131 -19.74 8.99 32.89
C ALA A 131 -18.88 8.20 33.89
N GLY A 132 -17.62 8.63 34.07
CA GLY A 132 -16.63 7.97 34.93
C GLY A 132 -15.82 6.85 34.27
N THR A 133 -16.02 6.57 32.98
CA THR A 133 -15.19 5.60 32.23
C THR A 133 -13.84 6.23 31.85
N GLU A 134 -12.74 5.46 31.91
CA GLU A 134 -11.44 5.93 31.41
C GLU A 134 -11.46 6.11 29.88
N SER A 135 -11.19 7.34 29.42
CA SER A 135 -11.13 7.67 28.00
C SER A 135 -9.89 7.06 27.31
N GLY A 136 -10.12 6.16 26.36
CA GLY A 136 -9.08 5.61 25.49
C GLY A 136 -8.80 4.11 25.68
N PRO A 137 -7.77 3.56 25.01
CA PRO A 137 -7.53 2.10 24.89
C PRO A 137 -7.29 1.29 26.17
N ALA A 138 -7.27 1.92 27.34
CA ALA A 138 -7.29 1.22 28.63
C ALA A 138 -8.72 0.73 28.96
N GLY A 139 -9.70 1.64 28.94
CA GLY A 139 -11.09 1.42 29.35
C GLY A 139 -12.03 0.89 28.25
N TYR A 140 -11.52 0.16 27.25
CA TYR A 140 -12.34 -0.48 26.22
C TYR A 140 -12.63 -1.95 26.57
N ASP A 141 -13.90 -2.35 26.50
CA ASP A 141 -14.33 -3.74 26.74
C ASP A 141 -14.30 -4.55 25.44
N TRP A 142 -13.17 -5.23 25.22
CA TRP A 142 -12.99 -6.13 24.09
C TRP A 142 -13.92 -7.34 24.18
N THR A 143 -14.29 -7.80 25.37
CA THR A 143 -15.19 -8.94 25.55
C THR A 143 -16.59 -8.58 25.06
N ALA A 144 -17.16 -7.50 25.61
CA ALA A 144 -18.47 -7.01 25.18
C ALA A 144 -18.51 -6.69 23.68
N MET A 145 -17.45 -6.10 23.11
CA MET A 145 -17.35 -5.87 21.66
C MET A 145 -17.34 -7.18 20.85
N HIS A 146 -16.49 -8.15 21.21
CA HIS A 146 -16.35 -9.39 20.44
C HIS A 146 -17.59 -10.30 20.54
N ASP A 147 -18.30 -10.30 21.66
CA ASP A 147 -19.47 -11.16 21.87
C ASP A 147 -20.78 -10.51 21.42
N SER A 148 -20.97 -9.19 21.58
CA SER A 148 -22.11 -8.48 20.95
C SER A 148 -22.07 -8.57 19.43
N LEU A 149 -20.88 -8.47 18.84
CA LEU A 149 -20.68 -8.65 17.41
C LEU A 149 -21.00 -10.09 16.96
N ALA A 150 -20.67 -11.09 17.77
CA ALA A 150 -20.98 -12.49 17.47
C ALA A 150 -22.49 -12.79 17.61
N ALA A 151 -23.16 -12.18 18.60
CA ALA A 151 -24.61 -12.29 18.78
C ALA A 151 -25.40 -11.62 17.64
N ALA A 152 -24.93 -10.47 17.15
CA ALA A 152 -25.55 -9.76 16.03
C ALA A 152 -25.26 -10.39 14.65
N PHE A 153 -24.14 -11.11 14.49
CA PHE A 153 -23.75 -11.76 13.25
C PHE A 153 -23.36 -13.23 13.47
N PRO A 154 -24.28 -14.11 13.92
CA PRO A 154 -23.97 -15.48 14.33
C PRO A 154 -23.49 -16.36 13.16
N ASP A 155 -24.03 -16.14 11.96
CA ASP A 155 -23.57 -16.83 10.74
C ASP A 155 -22.43 -16.05 10.02
N GLY A 156 -21.84 -15.01 10.65
CA GLY A 156 -20.89 -14.08 10.07
C GLY A 156 -19.42 -14.30 10.48
N ARG A 157 -18.49 -14.15 9.53
CA ARG A 157 -17.04 -14.17 9.79
C ARG A 157 -16.58 -12.83 10.33
N ASN A 158 -16.28 -12.75 11.63
CA ASN A 158 -15.48 -11.66 12.20
C ASN A 158 -14.05 -11.71 11.62
N LEU A 159 -13.57 -10.60 11.05
CA LEU A 159 -12.23 -10.44 10.48
C LEU A 159 -11.27 -9.65 11.40
N GLY A 160 -11.78 -9.06 12.48
CA GLY A 160 -11.06 -8.23 13.43
C GLY A 160 -11.92 -7.10 13.98
N VAL A 161 -11.68 -6.76 15.26
CA VAL A 161 -12.20 -5.56 15.92
C VAL A 161 -11.05 -4.56 16.04
N TYR A 162 -11.33 -3.31 15.72
CA TYR A 162 -10.36 -2.20 15.70
C TYR A 162 -10.85 -1.11 16.65
N ALA A 163 -9.99 -0.70 17.57
CA ALA A 163 -10.23 0.42 18.46
C ALA A 163 -10.39 1.72 17.66
N PRO A 164 -11.24 2.67 18.11
CA PRO A 164 -11.40 3.95 17.43
C PRO A 164 -10.12 4.80 17.48
N GLU A 165 -9.95 5.72 16.53
CA GLU A 165 -8.82 6.66 16.52
C GLU A 165 -8.93 7.69 17.66
N VAL A 166 -10.13 8.22 17.91
CA VAL A 166 -10.48 9.20 18.96
C VAL A 166 -11.55 8.65 19.91
N ALA A 167 -11.76 9.25 21.08
CA ALA A 167 -12.62 8.68 22.13
C ALA A 167 -14.13 8.75 21.80
N GLU A 168 -14.54 9.74 21.01
CA GLU A 168 -15.91 10.04 20.61
C GLU A 168 -16.38 9.19 19.41
N SER A 169 -15.62 8.14 19.08
CA SER A 169 -15.84 7.29 17.91
C SER A 169 -16.11 5.83 18.27
N ALA A 170 -16.95 5.18 17.48
CA ALA A 170 -17.20 3.75 17.55
C ALA A 170 -15.95 2.93 17.18
N ALA A 171 -15.73 1.83 17.89
CA ALA A 171 -14.85 0.78 17.42
C ALA A 171 -15.40 0.18 16.13
N LEU A 172 -14.50 -0.18 15.22
CA LEU A 172 -14.85 -0.70 13.89
C LEU A 172 -14.56 -2.20 13.84
N ALA A 173 -15.59 -2.99 13.59
CA ALA A 173 -15.45 -4.39 13.25
C ALA A 173 -15.67 -4.63 11.76
N TYR A 174 -14.93 -5.58 11.19
CA TYR A 174 -15.17 -6.05 9.83
C TYR A 174 -15.82 -7.44 9.88
N VAL A 175 -17.02 -7.57 9.31
CA VAL A 175 -17.74 -8.84 9.22
C VAL A 175 -17.94 -9.23 7.77
N GLU A 176 -17.67 -10.49 7.43
CA GLU A 176 -18.01 -11.06 6.13
C GLU A 176 -19.21 -12.00 6.28
N THR A 177 -20.27 -11.71 5.55
CA THR A 177 -21.57 -12.39 5.64
C THR A 177 -21.58 -13.73 4.89
N PRO A 178 -22.58 -14.62 5.12
CA PRO A 178 -22.79 -15.82 4.29
C PRO A 178 -22.88 -15.54 2.78
N ARG A 179 -23.22 -14.32 2.37
CA ARG A 179 -23.33 -13.87 0.97
C ARG A 179 -21.97 -13.50 0.35
N GLY A 180 -20.87 -13.57 1.12
CA GLY A 180 -19.56 -13.05 0.73
C GLY A 180 -19.43 -11.52 0.84
N GLN A 181 -20.52 -10.79 1.09
CA GLN A 181 -20.47 -9.34 1.31
C GLN A 181 -19.73 -9.02 2.61
N ARG A 182 -18.74 -8.12 2.53
CA ARG A 182 -18.10 -7.49 3.69
C ARG A 182 -18.88 -6.27 4.16
N LEU A 183 -19.02 -6.16 5.47
CA LEU A 183 -19.67 -5.07 6.19
C LEU A 183 -18.66 -4.37 7.10
N LYS A 184 -18.87 -3.07 7.31
CA LYS A 184 -18.31 -2.31 8.42
C LYS A 184 -19.37 -2.26 9.51
N VAL A 185 -19.08 -2.78 10.69
CA VAL A 185 -19.98 -2.79 11.86
C VAL A 185 -19.40 -1.87 12.92
N TYR A 186 -20.23 -1.00 13.48
CA TYR A 186 -19.82 0.00 14.46
C TYR A 186 -20.26 -0.43 15.86
N LEU A 187 -19.30 -0.45 16.79
CA LEU A 187 -19.47 -0.93 18.16
C LEU A 187 -19.15 0.20 19.14
N ASN A 188 -19.95 0.36 20.19
CA ASN A 188 -19.56 1.20 21.32
C ASN A 188 -18.37 0.52 22.04
N PRO A 189 -17.19 1.15 22.15
CA PRO A 189 -15.99 0.53 22.70
C PRO A 189 -16.05 0.29 24.22
N HIS A 190 -16.98 0.93 24.93
CA HIS A 190 -17.12 0.82 26.38
C HIS A 190 -18.26 -0.13 26.81
N THR A 191 -19.30 -0.30 25.99
CA THR A 191 -20.45 -1.18 26.30
C THR A 191 -20.57 -2.38 25.37
N GLY A 192 -19.75 -2.46 24.32
CA GLY A 192 -19.83 -3.48 23.27
C GLY A 192 -21.01 -3.32 22.30
N ALA A 193 -21.98 -2.47 22.60
CA ALA A 193 -23.25 -2.38 21.88
C ALA A 193 -23.07 -2.09 20.39
N VAL A 194 -23.76 -2.85 19.54
CA VAL A 194 -23.78 -2.65 18.08
C VAL A 194 -24.61 -1.41 17.75
N GLN A 195 -23.97 -0.36 17.25
CA GLN A 195 -24.64 0.90 16.91
C GLN A 195 -25.31 0.82 15.53
N GLY A 196 -24.65 0.17 14.57
CA GLY A 196 -25.13 0.04 13.20
C GLY A 196 -24.12 -0.64 12.28
N HIS A 197 -24.45 -0.75 10.99
CA HIS A 197 -23.55 -1.33 9.99
C HIS A 197 -23.78 -0.77 8.58
N THR A 198 -22.69 -0.59 7.83
CA THR A 198 -22.71 -0.25 6.40
C THR A 198 -22.07 -1.36 5.56
N SER A 199 -22.21 -1.29 4.23
CA SER A 199 -21.32 -2.08 3.36
C SER A 199 -19.85 -1.66 3.55
N PHE A 200 -18.93 -2.46 3.03
CA PHE A 200 -17.50 -2.13 3.01
C PHE A 200 -17.17 -0.88 2.16
N PHE A 201 -18.11 -0.41 1.33
CA PHE A 201 -17.96 0.80 0.52
C PHE A 201 -18.58 2.03 1.18
N ASN A 202 -17.79 3.11 1.18
CA ASN A 202 -18.10 4.44 1.70
C ASN A 202 -17.02 5.43 1.22
N ALA A 203 -16.99 6.68 1.71
CA ALA A 203 -16.07 7.71 1.21
C ALA A 203 -14.60 7.32 1.44
N GLN A 204 -14.26 6.77 2.61
CA GLN A 204 -12.96 6.17 2.90
C GLN A 204 -12.57 5.13 1.83
N ARG A 205 -13.47 4.18 1.54
CA ARG A 205 -13.20 3.12 0.58
C ARG A 205 -13.04 3.66 -0.84
N PHE A 206 -13.88 4.62 -1.23
CA PHE A 206 -13.81 5.28 -2.53
C PHE A 206 -12.46 5.98 -2.71
N PHE A 207 -12.10 6.94 -1.86
CA PHE A 207 -10.88 7.72 -2.05
C PHE A 207 -9.63 6.85 -1.97
N ARG A 208 -9.57 5.87 -1.05
CA ARG A 208 -8.44 4.94 -0.96
C ARG A 208 -8.31 4.03 -2.19
N SER A 209 -9.41 3.56 -2.78
CA SER A 209 -9.37 2.73 -3.99
C SER A 209 -9.13 3.56 -5.25
N PHE A 210 -9.71 4.75 -5.36
CA PHE A 210 -9.47 5.65 -6.48
C PHE A 210 -8.02 6.15 -6.50
N HIS A 211 -7.51 6.70 -5.40
CA HIS A 211 -6.14 7.22 -5.32
C HIS A 211 -5.08 6.14 -5.62
N ARG A 212 -5.18 4.97 -4.98
CA ARG A 212 -4.12 3.94 -5.06
C ARG A 212 -4.26 2.98 -6.24
N ARG A 213 -5.40 2.95 -6.94
CA ARG A 213 -5.71 1.93 -7.96
C ARG A 213 -6.50 2.46 -9.16
N PHE A 214 -7.14 3.62 -9.08
CA PHE A 214 -8.16 4.05 -10.04
C PHE A 214 -9.24 2.99 -10.31
N PHE A 215 -9.48 2.11 -9.33
CA PHE A 215 -10.24 0.86 -9.44
C PHE A 215 -9.76 -0.18 -10.49
N ASP A 216 -8.76 0.12 -11.33
CA ASP A 216 -8.11 -0.77 -12.33
C ASP A 216 -7.18 -1.83 -11.68
N GLY A 217 -7.72 -2.58 -10.71
CA GLY A 217 -7.07 -3.76 -10.11
C GLY A 217 -5.62 -3.55 -9.68
N ASP A 218 -4.74 -4.45 -10.11
CA ASP A 218 -3.29 -4.37 -9.82
C ASP A 218 -2.49 -3.64 -10.92
N ARG A 219 -3.12 -3.35 -12.08
CA ARG A 219 -2.55 -2.47 -13.11
C ARG A 219 -2.43 -1.04 -12.58
N GLY A 220 -3.52 -0.53 -12.03
CA GLY A 220 -3.60 0.80 -11.46
C GLY A 220 -2.68 1.02 -10.27
N ILE A 221 -2.54 0.06 -9.34
CA ILE A 221 -1.58 0.22 -8.21
C ILE A 221 -0.14 0.20 -8.67
N THR A 222 0.20 -0.65 -9.66
CA THR A 222 1.53 -0.69 -10.25
C THR A 222 1.85 0.65 -10.94
N LEU A 223 0.90 1.20 -11.70
CA LEU A 223 1.05 2.47 -12.41
C LEU A 223 1.13 3.68 -11.46
N VAL A 224 0.30 3.72 -10.41
CA VAL A 224 0.32 4.81 -9.40
C VAL A 224 1.61 4.76 -8.57
N ALA A 225 2.04 3.57 -8.11
CA ALA A 225 3.29 3.43 -7.37
C ALA A 225 4.52 3.76 -8.24
N PHE A 226 4.50 3.38 -9.52
CA PHE A 226 5.53 3.75 -10.48
C PHE A 226 5.69 5.26 -10.66
N MET A 227 4.63 6.07 -10.44
CA MET A 227 4.73 7.54 -10.51
C MET A 227 5.65 8.15 -9.44
N GLY A 228 6.04 7.41 -8.40
CA GLY A 228 7.08 7.84 -7.47
C GLY A 228 8.42 8.17 -8.16
N PHE A 229 8.80 7.42 -9.20
CA PHE A 229 10.05 7.66 -9.94
C PHE A 229 10.07 9.00 -10.72
N PRO A 230 9.12 9.32 -11.63
CA PRO A 230 9.09 10.62 -12.28
C PRO A 230 8.83 11.77 -11.30
N MET A 231 8.09 11.55 -10.20
CA MET A 231 7.88 12.54 -9.15
C MET A 231 9.18 12.88 -8.41
N LEU A 232 10.00 11.88 -8.08
CA LEU A 232 11.35 12.07 -7.51
C LEU A 232 12.25 12.84 -8.49
N LEU A 233 12.26 12.45 -9.77
CA LEU A 233 13.02 13.14 -10.82
C LEU A 233 12.57 14.59 -11.00
N LEU A 234 11.26 14.87 -10.92
CA LEU A 234 10.70 16.22 -10.97
C LEU A 234 11.17 17.08 -9.78
N ALA A 235 11.10 16.56 -8.55
CA ALA A 235 11.56 17.25 -7.34
C ALA A 235 13.05 17.61 -7.42
N LEU A 236 13.90 16.61 -7.73
CA LEU A 236 15.35 16.79 -7.80
C LEU A 236 15.79 17.71 -8.95
N SER A 237 15.19 17.59 -10.13
CA SER A 237 15.49 18.45 -11.29
C SER A 237 15.04 19.90 -11.09
N GLY A 238 13.88 20.12 -10.45
CA GLY A 238 13.39 21.46 -10.13
C GLY A 238 14.28 22.18 -9.12
N PHE A 239 14.64 21.49 -8.02
CA PHE A 239 15.49 22.06 -6.97
C PHE A 239 16.91 22.34 -7.46
N THR A 240 17.58 21.37 -8.09
CA THR A 240 18.99 21.51 -8.54
C THR A 240 19.17 22.53 -9.68
N TYR A 241 18.13 22.78 -10.48
CA TYR A 241 18.17 23.84 -11.48
C TYR A 241 18.19 25.25 -10.86
N TYR A 242 17.42 25.48 -9.79
CA TYR A 242 17.14 26.82 -9.27
C TYR A 242 18.19 27.32 -8.26
N ARG A 243 19.00 28.31 -8.67
CA ARG A 243 19.96 28.98 -7.77
C ARG A 243 19.27 30.15 -7.05
N GLY A 244 19.50 30.26 -5.74
CA GLY A 244 18.95 31.34 -4.91
C GLY A 244 17.56 31.07 -4.33
N TRP A 245 17.20 29.80 -4.07
CA TRP A 245 15.93 29.39 -3.45
C TRP A 245 15.56 30.20 -2.19
N LEU A 246 16.54 30.54 -1.34
CA LEU A 246 16.37 31.43 -0.19
C LEU A 246 15.72 32.79 -0.54
N LYS A 247 16.10 33.39 -1.68
CA LYS A 247 15.53 34.68 -2.16
C LYS A 247 14.15 34.54 -2.79
N GLN A 248 13.59 33.32 -2.83
CA GLN A 248 12.34 33.00 -3.51
C GLN A 248 11.28 32.41 -2.56
N LEU A 249 11.66 31.92 -1.37
CA LEU A 249 10.77 31.40 -0.31
C LEU A 249 9.50 32.23 -0.10
N PHE A 250 9.65 33.55 -0.01
CA PHE A 250 8.55 34.50 0.24
C PHE A 250 8.36 35.52 -0.90
N ARG A 251 8.98 35.29 -2.08
CA ARG A 251 8.98 36.28 -3.16
C ARG A 251 7.82 36.07 -4.11
N LEU A 252 6.79 36.90 -3.97
CA LEU A 252 5.65 37.01 -4.89
C LEU A 252 5.68 38.37 -5.60
N ARG A 253 5.65 38.38 -6.94
CA ARG A 253 5.59 39.61 -7.75
C ARG A 253 4.27 39.70 -8.50
N THR A 254 3.39 40.58 -8.02
CA THR A 254 2.12 40.95 -8.66
C THR A 254 2.32 41.97 -9.78
N ASP A 255 3.34 42.83 -9.66
CA ASP A 255 3.64 43.95 -10.56
C ASP A 255 4.28 43.56 -11.90
N LYS A 256 4.76 42.32 -12.04
CA LYS A 256 5.47 41.82 -13.25
C LYS A 256 4.60 40.92 -14.15
N GLY A 257 3.28 41.03 -14.03
CA GLY A 257 2.29 40.35 -14.89
C GLY A 257 2.12 38.86 -14.60
N GLU A 258 1.01 38.29 -15.08
CA GLU A 258 0.53 36.93 -14.77
C GLU A 258 1.63 35.85 -14.83
N ARG A 259 2.37 35.78 -15.94
CA ARG A 259 3.43 34.78 -16.12
C ARG A 259 4.50 34.84 -15.03
N THR A 260 4.82 36.02 -14.51
CA THR A 260 5.80 36.17 -13.42
C THR A 260 5.20 35.78 -12.07
N PHE A 261 3.95 36.19 -11.82
CA PHE A 261 3.17 35.84 -10.64
C PHE A 261 3.04 34.31 -10.48
N TRP A 262 2.53 33.63 -11.51
CA TRP A 262 2.42 32.16 -11.54
C TRP A 262 3.78 31.47 -11.44
N ALA A 263 4.84 32.02 -12.05
CA ALA A 263 6.19 31.48 -11.95
C ALA A 263 6.75 31.59 -10.53
N ASP A 264 6.38 32.62 -9.79
CA ASP A 264 6.77 32.82 -8.40
C ASP A 264 5.98 31.92 -7.46
N LEU A 265 4.68 31.74 -7.68
CA LEU A 265 3.84 30.77 -6.93
C LEU A 265 4.29 29.32 -7.13
N HIS A 266 4.51 28.86 -8.36
CA HIS A 266 5.00 27.50 -8.63
C HIS A 266 6.36 27.23 -7.97
N LYS A 267 7.28 28.21 -8.01
CA LYS A 267 8.57 28.12 -7.30
C LYS A 267 8.40 28.09 -5.78
N GLY A 268 7.51 28.91 -5.22
CA GLY A 268 7.19 28.89 -3.80
C GLY A 268 6.66 27.53 -3.36
N ALA A 269 5.58 27.06 -3.99
CA ALA A 269 4.97 25.76 -3.72
C ALA A 269 5.98 24.59 -3.87
N GLY A 270 6.83 24.63 -4.89
CA GLY A 270 7.89 23.63 -5.10
C GLY A 270 9.03 23.66 -4.07
N ILE A 271 9.33 24.81 -3.45
CA ILE A 271 10.34 24.93 -2.38
C ILE A 271 9.73 24.51 -1.03
N TRP A 272 8.58 25.06 -0.65
CA TRP A 272 7.89 24.71 0.60
C TRP A 272 7.44 23.25 0.62
N GLY A 273 6.98 22.74 -0.52
CA GLY A 273 6.58 21.35 -0.68
C GLY A 273 7.72 20.37 -0.94
N LEU A 274 8.99 20.80 -0.99
CA LEU A 274 10.09 19.93 -1.45
C LEU A 274 10.24 18.68 -0.58
N PHE A 275 10.30 18.83 0.75
CA PHE A 275 10.43 17.71 1.69
C PHE A 275 9.26 16.72 1.55
N PHE A 276 8.03 17.24 1.52
CA PHE A 276 6.82 16.45 1.32
C PHE A 276 6.81 15.72 -0.03
N THR A 277 7.21 16.40 -1.11
CA THR A 277 7.29 15.82 -2.46
C THR A 277 8.32 14.68 -2.51
N LEU A 278 9.47 14.84 -1.85
CA LEU A 278 10.48 13.77 -1.74
C LEU A 278 9.97 12.60 -0.90
N LEU A 279 9.31 12.86 0.23
CA LEU A 279 8.73 11.84 1.11
C LEU A 279 7.65 11.01 0.39
N ILE A 280 6.69 11.67 -0.27
CA ILE A 280 5.61 11.00 -1.02
C ILE A 280 6.17 10.24 -2.23
N ALA A 281 7.19 10.78 -2.91
CA ALA A 281 7.85 10.07 -4.01
C ALA A 281 8.59 8.81 -3.54
N LEU A 282 9.34 8.89 -2.44
CA LEU A 282 10.10 7.75 -1.88
C LEU A 282 9.18 6.67 -1.31
N THR A 283 8.08 7.05 -0.63
CA THR A 283 7.07 6.07 -0.15
C THR A 283 6.30 5.44 -1.31
N SER A 284 6.01 6.17 -2.39
CA SER A 284 5.44 5.61 -3.62
C SER A 284 6.38 4.61 -4.32
N ILE A 285 7.69 4.93 -4.40
CA ILE A 285 8.72 3.99 -4.86
C ILE A 285 8.80 2.76 -3.95
N PHE A 286 8.67 2.91 -2.62
CA PHE A 286 8.61 1.76 -1.72
C PHE A 286 7.43 0.85 -2.04
N TYR A 287 6.21 1.38 -2.22
CA TYR A 287 5.05 0.56 -2.60
C TYR A 287 5.27 -0.14 -3.95
N PHE A 288 5.97 0.47 -4.92
CA PHE A 288 6.31 -0.18 -6.18
C PHE A 288 7.27 -1.37 -5.98
N VAL A 289 8.26 -1.22 -5.09
CA VAL A 289 9.16 -2.31 -4.71
C VAL A 289 8.41 -3.40 -3.93
N GLU A 290 7.52 -3.02 -2.99
CA GLU A 290 6.69 -3.93 -2.21
C GLU A 290 5.82 -4.83 -3.10
N LEU A 291 5.19 -4.25 -4.13
CA LEU A 291 4.47 -5.01 -5.17
C LEU A 291 5.36 -6.01 -5.91
N GLY A 292 6.63 -5.66 -6.15
CA GLY A 292 7.62 -6.56 -6.74
C GLY A 292 7.91 -7.79 -5.86
N PHE A 293 8.06 -7.59 -4.55
CA PHE A 293 8.22 -8.70 -3.58
C PHE A 293 6.95 -9.55 -3.47
N ILE A 294 5.76 -8.94 -3.53
CA ILE A 294 4.48 -9.68 -3.56
C ILE A 294 4.39 -10.54 -4.82
N ALA A 295 4.67 -9.97 -6.00
CA ALA A 295 4.64 -10.68 -7.28
C ALA A 295 5.71 -11.79 -7.39
N ALA A 296 6.84 -11.65 -6.70
CA ALA A 296 7.89 -12.66 -6.61
C ALA A 296 7.65 -13.72 -5.50
N GLY A 297 6.52 -13.65 -4.76
CA GLY A 297 6.21 -14.58 -3.66
C GLY A 297 7.11 -14.42 -2.43
N SER A 298 7.85 -13.32 -2.30
CA SER A 298 8.89 -13.10 -1.28
C SER A 298 8.53 -12.01 -0.25
N TYR A 299 7.22 -11.75 -0.07
CA TYR A 299 6.71 -10.70 0.82
C TYR A 299 7.21 -10.80 2.26
N ASP A 300 7.45 -12.01 2.76
CA ASP A 300 7.89 -12.24 4.13
C ASP A 300 9.27 -11.62 4.43
N SER A 301 10.14 -11.43 3.42
CA SER A 301 11.42 -10.71 3.60
C SER A 301 11.27 -9.20 3.89
N LEU A 302 10.06 -8.66 3.72
CA LEU A 302 9.71 -7.29 4.13
C LEU A 302 9.11 -7.24 5.55
N GLN A 303 8.88 -8.40 6.17
CA GLN A 303 8.35 -8.53 7.52
C GLN A 303 9.46 -8.90 8.51
N ALA A 304 9.21 -8.67 9.80
CA ALA A 304 10.05 -9.25 10.84
C ALA A 304 9.71 -10.74 11.01
N GLU A 305 10.67 -11.49 11.56
CA GLU A 305 10.56 -12.93 11.84
C GLU A 305 9.17 -13.32 12.36
N PRO A 306 8.54 -14.37 11.79
CA PRO A 306 7.19 -14.76 12.18
C PRO A 306 7.20 -15.24 13.63
N LEU A 307 6.51 -14.50 14.50
CA LEU A 307 6.12 -14.99 15.83
C LEU A 307 5.35 -16.31 15.69
N PRO A 308 5.42 -17.23 16.67
CA PRO A 308 4.55 -18.41 16.73
C PRO A 308 3.09 -18.02 16.47
N GLN A 309 2.50 -18.58 15.42
CA GLN A 309 1.14 -18.29 14.96
C GLN A 309 0.15 -19.39 15.31
N HIS A 310 0.63 -20.48 15.90
CA HIS A 310 -0.18 -21.61 16.29
C HIS A 310 0.10 -22.03 17.74
N VAL A 311 -0.90 -22.62 18.39
CA VAL A 311 -0.70 -23.44 19.59
C VAL A 311 -0.20 -24.83 19.19
N ASP A 312 0.29 -25.61 20.15
CA ASP A 312 0.75 -26.99 19.89
C ASP A 312 -0.43 -27.88 19.47
N ASP A 313 -0.24 -28.70 18.44
CA ASP A 313 -1.27 -29.65 18.00
C ASP A 313 -1.56 -30.70 19.08
N ALA A 314 -0.57 -31.05 19.91
CA ALA A 314 -0.78 -31.98 21.03
C ALA A 314 -1.69 -31.39 22.13
N SER A 315 -1.57 -30.10 22.44
CA SER A 315 -2.43 -29.47 23.45
C SER A 315 -3.87 -29.24 22.97
N LEU A 316 -4.11 -29.29 21.66
CA LEU A 316 -5.45 -29.31 21.08
C LEU A 316 -6.17 -30.64 21.27
N ASP A 317 -5.46 -31.76 21.42
CA ASP A 317 -6.10 -33.08 21.58
C ASP A 317 -6.76 -33.19 22.98
N ASP A 318 -6.08 -32.68 24.02
CA ASP A 318 -6.59 -32.61 25.41
C ASP A 318 -7.80 -31.66 25.60
N LEU A 319 -8.03 -30.74 24.64
CA LEU A 319 -9.04 -29.67 24.74
C LEU A 319 -10.47 -30.10 24.36
N GLY A 320 -10.68 -31.35 23.92
CA GLY A 320 -11.99 -31.88 23.56
C GLY A 320 -12.62 -31.25 22.31
N PRO A 321 -13.88 -31.56 21.98
CA PRO A 321 -14.48 -31.25 20.66
C PRO A 321 -14.92 -29.79 20.47
N GLN A 322 -15.18 -29.05 21.54
CA GLN A 322 -15.59 -27.63 21.50
C GLN A 322 -14.97 -26.81 22.64
N PRO A 323 -13.65 -26.55 22.64
CA PRO A 323 -13.00 -25.78 23.69
C PRO A 323 -13.49 -24.33 23.75
N GLU A 324 -13.71 -23.88 24.99
CA GLU A 324 -14.04 -22.48 25.30
C GLU A 324 -12.79 -21.61 25.25
N ARG A 325 -12.91 -20.46 24.58
CA ARG A 325 -11.87 -19.42 24.54
C ARG A 325 -11.95 -18.54 25.78
N LYS A 326 -10.83 -17.97 26.23
CA LYS A 326 -10.85 -16.92 27.26
C LYS A 326 -11.64 -15.68 26.80
N PRO A 327 -12.25 -14.91 27.73
CA PRO A 327 -12.82 -13.59 27.43
C PRO A 327 -11.79 -12.66 26.80
N ALA A 328 -12.21 -11.82 25.85
CA ALA A 328 -11.27 -11.06 25.02
C ALA A 328 -10.40 -10.05 25.81
N ASN A 329 -10.90 -9.54 26.94
CA ASN A 329 -10.11 -8.68 27.83
C ASN A 329 -8.87 -9.39 28.39
N VAL A 330 -8.93 -10.71 28.63
CA VAL A 330 -7.76 -11.50 29.07
C VAL A 330 -6.61 -11.39 28.07
N TYR A 331 -6.90 -11.39 26.76
CA TYR A 331 -5.88 -11.21 25.74
C TYR A 331 -5.33 -9.78 25.71
N ALA A 332 -6.18 -8.77 25.91
CA ALA A 332 -5.75 -7.38 26.01
C ALA A 332 -4.82 -7.18 27.23
N ASP A 333 -5.12 -7.82 28.35
CA ASP A 333 -4.35 -7.71 29.59
C ASP A 333 -3.05 -8.52 29.57
N SER A 334 -3.06 -9.76 29.05
CA SER A 334 -1.83 -10.50 28.75
C SER A 334 -0.94 -9.74 27.77
N ALA A 335 -1.50 -9.09 26.74
CA ALA A 335 -0.74 -8.24 25.83
C ALA A 335 -0.16 -6.99 26.52
N ARG A 336 -0.93 -6.33 27.39
CA ARG A 336 -0.47 -5.19 28.20
C ARG A 336 0.62 -5.59 29.21
N ALA A 337 0.55 -6.79 29.79
CA ALA A 337 1.60 -7.34 30.66
C ALA A 337 2.88 -7.68 29.90
N ALA A 338 2.77 -8.29 28.71
CA ALA A 338 3.91 -8.61 27.84
C ALA A 338 4.58 -7.36 27.22
N LEU A 339 3.79 -6.31 26.98
CA LEU A 339 4.19 -5.02 26.44
C LEU A 339 3.70 -3.85 27.32
N PRO A 340 4.29 -3.60 28.51
CA PRO A 340 3.87 -2.50 29.38
C PRO A 340 3.85 -1.16 28.65
N GLY A 341 2.71 -0.48 28.64
CA GLY A 341 2.46 0.73 27.85
C GLY A 341 2.01 0.51 26.40
N LEU A 342 1.52 -0.69 26.03
CA LEU A 342 0.83 -0.93 24.76
C LEU A 342 -0.59 -0.37 24.78
N ALA A 343 -0.86 0.60 23.91
CA ALA A 343 -2.23 1.02 23.59
C ALA A 343 -2.77 0.10 22.50
N VAL A 344 -3.56 -0.92 22.87
CA VAL A 344 -4.13 -1.90 21.94
C VAL A 344 -5.00 -1.20 20.89
N ARG A 345 -4.75 -1.47 19.60
CA ARG A 345 -5.48 -0.88 18.47
C ARG A 345 -6.26 -1.90 17.64
N SER A 346 -5.83 -3.16 17.54
CA SER A 346 -6.69 -4.21 17.00
C SER A 346 -6.56 -5.54 17.71
N MET A 347 -7.66 -6.29 17.69
CA MET A 347 -7.72 -7.68 18.14
C MET A 347 -8.37 -8.53 17.05
N ARG A 348 -7.69 -9.61 16.67
CA ARG A 348 -8.18 -10.60 15.71
C ARG A 348 -8.17 -11.95 16.38
N MET A 349 -9.38 -12.49 16.54
CA MET A 349 -9.59 -13.84 17.03
C MET A 349 -8.99 -14.87 16.06
N PRO A 350 -8.59 -16.05 16.56
CA PRO A 350 -8.13 -17.15 15.72
C PRO A 350 -9.13 -17.50 14.62
N ARG A 351 -8.65 -18.07 13.50
CA ARG A 351 -9.50 -18.57 12.39
C ARG A 351 -9.54 -20.10 12.31
N ARG A 352 -8.85 -20.82 13.20
CA ARG A 352 -8.85 -22.28 13.38
C ARG A 352 -8.64 -22.58 14.87
N PRO A 353 -8.93 -23.79 15.38
CA PRO A 353 -8.56 -24.19 16.75
C PRO A 353 -7.09 -23.93 17.06
N GLY A 354 -6.22 -24.27 16.11
CA GLY A 354 -4.77 -24.08 16.23
C GLY A 354 -4.25 -22.67 15.93
N ASP A 355 -5.05 -21.70 15.47
CA ASP A 355 -4.55 -20.32 15.25
C ASP A 355 -4.35 -19.60 16.60
N ALA A 356 -3.35 -18.72 16.70
CA ALA A 356 -3.20 -17.80 17.83
C ALA A 356 -4.21 -16.62 17.79
N VAL A 357 -4.54 -16.03 18.94
CA VAL A 357 -5.13 -14.68 19.02
C VAL A 357 -4.05 -13.67 18.66
N TYR A 358 -4.37 -12.74 17.76
CA TYR A 358 -3.49 -11.65 17.37
C TYR A 358 -3.95 -10.34 18.02
N VAL A 359 -3.04 -9.67 18.73
CA VAL A 359 -3.26 -8.34 19.32
C VAL A 359 -2.14 -7.40 18.84
N ASP A 360 -2.47 -6.22 18.32
CA ASP A 360 -1.49 -5.18 17.99
C ASP A 360 -1.87 -3.79 18.52
N GLY A 361 -0.92 -2.85 18.49
CA GLY A 361 -1.15 -1.54 19.08
C GLY A 361 0.02 -0.57 19.04
N GLN A 362 -0.23 0.66 19.51
CA GLN A 362 0.78 1.70 19.57
C GLN A 362 1.63 1.59 20.83
N ARG A 363 2.95 1.68 20.65
CA ARG A 363 3.93 1.71 21.73
C ARG A 363 5.25 2.32 21.25
N GLY A 364 5.74 3.33 21.98
CA GLY A 364 7.05 3.95 21.76
C GLY A 364 7.11 4.89 20.57
N ASN A 365 7.15 4.35 19.35
CA ASN A 365 7.34 5.14 18.12
C ASN A 365 6.01 5.36 17.37
N PRO A 366 5.41 6.58 17.40
CA PRO A 366 4.15 6.86 16.70
C PRO A 366 4.31 6.92 15.17
N LEU A 367 5.53 6.94 14.65
CA LEU A 367 5.80 6.86 13.20
C LEU A 367 5.74 5.42 12.67
N THR A 368 5.61 4.40 13.53
CA THR A 368 5.40 3.00 13.08
C THR A 368 3.93 2.59 13.12
N ARG A 369 3.51 1.73 12.19
CA ARG A 369 2.18 1.09 12.18
C ARG A 369 1.93 0.33 13.49
N ASP A 370 0.66 0.16 13.85
CA ASP A 370 0.23 -0.59 15.05
C ASP A 370 0.82 -2.02 15.05
N ARG A 371 0.84 -2.68 13.88
CA ARG A 371 1.43 -4.01 13.66
C ARG A 371 2.92 -4.14 14.02
N ALA A 372 3.64 -3.02 14.23
CA ALA A 372 5.02 -3.01 14.66
C ALA A 372 5.19 -3.48 16.12
N ASN A 373 4.17 -3.29 16.96
CA ASN A 373 4.10 -3.87 18.30
C ASN A 373 2.90 -4.82 18.36
N LYS A 374 3.15 -6.12 18.40
CA LYS A 374 2.12 -7.16 18.40
C LYS A 374 2.48 -8.28 19.36
N VAL A 375 1.44 -8.92 19.88
CA VAL A 375 1.50 -10.09 20.76
C VAL A 375 0.64 -11.17 20.13
N HIS A 376 1.18 -12.39 20.05
CA HIS A 376 0.43 -13.59 19.72
C HIS A 376 0.16 -14.34 21.02
N LEU A 377 -1.09 -14.76 21.23
CA LEU A 377 -1.58 -15.34 22.47
C LEU A 377 -2.33 -16.64 22.20
N ASP A 378 -2.23 -17.57 23.14
CA ASP A 378 -3.01 -18.80 23.16
C ASP A 378 -4.50 -18.47 23.43
N PRO A 379 -5.45 -18.93 22.57
CA PRO A 379 -6.88 -18.63 22.76
C PRO A 379 -7.53 -19.32 23.96
N PHE A 380 -6.96 -20.40 24.49
CA PHE A 380 -7.55 -21.24 25.53
C PHE A 380 -6.92 -21.00 26.91
N THR A 381 -5.60 -20.79 26.97
CA THR A 381 -4.87 -20.45 28.20
C THR A 381 -4.77 -18.95 28.44
N GLY A 382 -4.58 -18.15 27.38
CA GLY A 382 -4.22 -16.73 27.46
C GLY A 382 -2.71 -16.47 27.58
N GLU A 383 -1.86 -17.50 27.42
CA GLU A 383 -0.40 -17.40 27.47
C GLU A 383 0.21 -16.69 26.25
N VAL A 384 1.37 -16.06 26.44
CA VAL A 384 2.08 -15.27 25.43
C VAL A 384 2.99 -16.14 24.56
N LEU A 385 2.49 -16.55 23.40
CA LEU A 385 3.21 -17.34 22.40
C LEU A 385 4.34 -16.55 21.72
N GLY A 386 4.21 -15.23 21.59
CA GLY A 386 5.24 -14.40 20.95
C GLY A 386 5.02 -12.90 21.07
N VAL A 387 6.11 -12.12 21.04
CA VAL A 387 6.10 -10.66 21.24
C VAL A 387 7.02 -9.95 20.24
N GLN A 388 6.46 -9.07 19.40
CA GLN A 388 7.21 -8.14 18.56
C GLN A 388 7.21 -6.73 19.18
N LYS A 389 8.34 -6.02 19.08
CA LYS A 389 8.54 -4.66 19.59
C LYS A 389 9.10 -3.78 18.46
N SER A 390 8.50 -2.61 18.21
CA SER A 390 8.94 -1.68 17.16
C SER A 390 10.42 -1.30 17.29
N SER A 391 10.90 -1.13 18.53
CA SER A 391 12.30 -0.85 18.86
C SER A 391 13.27 -2.02 18.71
N ARG A 392 12.82 -3.19 18.24
CA ARG A 392 13.65 -4.36 17.91
C ARG A 392 13.53 -4.80 16.45
N LEU A 393 12.82 -4.05 15.61
CA LEU A 393 12.72 -4.35 14.18
C LEU A 393 14.07 -4.17 13.48
N GLY A 394 14.39 -5.08 12.56
CA GLY A 394 15.46 -4.87 11.59
C GLY A 394 15.14 -3.70 10.64
N PRO A 395 16.12 -3.19 9.88
CA PRO A 395 15.96 -1.99 9.07
C PRO A 395 14.87 -2.12 7.99
N VAL A 396 14.74 -3.29 7.35
CA VAL A 396 13.73 -3.51 6.30
C VAL A 396 12.29 -3.56 6.87
N PRO A 397 11.98 -4.36 7.91
CA PRO A 397 10.67 -4.33 8.56
C PRO A 397 10.34 -2.97 9.17
N LEU A 398 11.34 -2.29 9.77
CA LEU A 398 11.15 -0.94 10.29
C LEU A 398 10.73 0.04 9.19
N ILE A 399 11.36 0.00 8.01
CA ILE A 399 10.96 0.84 6.87
C ILE A 399 9.54 0.47 6.40
N SER A 400 9.19 -0.81 6.30
CA SER A 400 7.82 -1.27 5.97
C SER A 400 6.77 -0.74 6.96
N ASP A 401 7.09 -0.68 8.26
CA ASP A 401 6.23 -0.12 9.30
C ASP A 401 6.27 1.42 9.40
N LEU A 402 7.28 2.11 8.83
CA LEU A 402 7.34 3.58 8.75
C LEU A 402 6.59 4.16 7.55
N VAL A 403 6.46 3.41 6.44
CA VAL A 403 5.95 3.95 5.16
C VAL A 403 4.49 4.40 5.22
N ASP A 404 3.56 3.58 5.74
CA ASP A 404 2.14 3.97 5.83
C ASP A 404 1.93 5.24 6.70
N PRO A 405 2.43 5.33 7.95
CA PRO A 405 2.28 6.54 8.78
C PRO A 405 2.85 7.79 8.13
N LEU A 406 4.02 7.70 7.50
CA LEU A 406 4.65 8.83 6.81
C LEU A 406 3.90 9.22 5.53
N HIS A 407 3.40 8.26 4.75
CA HIS A 407 2.68 8.54 3.51
C HIS A 407 1.31 9.15 3.76
N PHE A 408 0.56 8.64 4.75
CA PHE A 408 -0.79 9.12 5.07
C PHE A 408 -0.82 10.28 6.07
N GLY A 409 0.26 10.49 6.84
CA GLY A 409 0.37 11.60 7.80
C GLY A 409 -0.51 11.45 9.03
N TYR A 410 -0.86 10.24 9.47
CA TYR A 410 -1.79 10.04 10.61
C TYR A 410 -1.13 10.04 12.00
N PHE A 411 0.21 10.09 12.08
CA PHE A 411 0.98 9.90 13.32
C PHE A 411 0.77 10.97 14.41
N GLY A 412 0.23 12.15 14.06
CA GLY A 412 -0.22 13.19 14.98
C GLY A 412 -1.73 13.46 14.89
N GLY A 413 -2.51 12.45 14.48
CA GLY A 413 -3.96 12.55 14.33
C GLY A 413 -4.38 13.57 13.27
N ILE A 414 -5.50 14.25 13.54
CA ILE A 414 -6.12 15.20 12.58
C ILE A 414 -5.19 16.36 12.18
N TRP A 415 -4.31 16.82 13.08
CA TRP A 415 -3.40 17.93 12.78
C TRP A 415 -2.38 17.58 11.70
N THR A 416 -1.81 16.38 11.74
CA THR A 416 -0.85 15.94 10.72
C THR A 416 -1.56 15.48 9.44
N LYS A 417 -2.76 14.88 9.52
CA LYS A 417 -3.60 14.60 8.33
C LYS A 417 -3.99 15.89 7.60
N GLY A 418 -4.40 16.92 8.34
CA GLY A 418 -4.73 18.24 7.80
C GLY A 418 -3.52 18.92 7.14
N LEU A 419 -2.34 18.85 7.76
CA LEU A 419 -1.09 19.32 7.16
C LEU A 419 -0.74 18.54 5.88
N TRP A 420 -0.90 17.21 5.88
CA TRP A 420 -0.67 16.37 4.70
C TRP A 420 -1.65 16.70 3.56
N CYS A 421 -2.92 16.92 3.86
CA CYS A 421 -3.92 17.40 2.91
C CYS A 421 -3.50 18.76 2.32
N ALA A 422 -3.13 19.75 3.15
CA ALA A 422 -2.70 21.06 2.70
C ALA A 422 -1.43 21.01 1.81
N LEU A 423 -0.45 20.19 2.18
CA LEU A 423 0.78 19.98 1.39
C LEU A 423 0.50 19.23 0.08
N GLY A 424 -0.42 18.25 0.08
CA GLY A 424 -0.89 17.55 -1.10
C GLY A 424 -1.68 18.45 -2.07
N LEU A 425 -2.51 19.35 -1.55
CA LEU A 425 -3.20 20.38 -2.33
C LEU A 425 -2.21 21.40 -2.89
N MET A 426 -1.18 21.80 -2.12
CA MET A 426 -0.10 22.67 -2.61
C MET A 426 0.75 21.99 -3.71
N LEU A 427 1.01 20.68 -3.61
CA LEU A 427 1.65 19.90 -4.66
C LEU A 427 0.77 19.82 -5.92
N SER A 428 -0.52 19.54 -5.75
CA SER A 428 -1.52 19.51 -6.84
C SER A 428 -1.61 20.87 -7.56
N PHE A 429 -1.65 21.97 -6.79
CA PHE A 429 -1.55 23.33 -7.29
C PHE A 429 -0.23 23.59 -8.05
N SER A 430 0.90 23.11 -7.52
CA SER A 430 2.22 23.27 -8.16
C SER A 430 2.26 22.63 -9.55
N ILE A 431 1.62 21.47 -9.73
CA ILE A 431 1.50 20.76 -11.01
C ILE A 431 0.64 21.57 -12.00
N LEU A 432 -0.51 22.10 -11.57
CA LEU A 432 -1.35 22.97 -12.39
C LEU A 432 -0.61 24.27 -12.80
N ALA A 433 0.06 24.93 -11.85
CA ALA A 433 0.82 26.15 -12.09
C ALA A 433 2.01 25.90 -13.03
N GLY A 434 2.73 24.78 -12.88
CA GLY A 434 3.80 24.36 -13.79
C GLY A 434 3.29 24.13 -15.22
N THR A 435 2.14 23.47 -15.35
CA THR A 435 1.46 23.26 -16.64
C THR A 435 1.06 24.58 -17.29
N TYR A 436 0.40 25.48 -16.54
CA TYR A 436 0.03 26.82 -17.03
C TYR A 436 1.24 27.61 -17.52
N LEU A 437 2.37 27.55 -16.78
CA LEU A 437 3.60 28.22 -17.16
C LEU A 437 4.23 27.67 -18.44
N TRP A 438 4.09 26.37 -18.70
CA TRP A 438 4.48 25.79 -19.99
C TRP A 438 3.58 26.30 -21.12
N VAL A 439 2.25 26.25 -20.94
CA VAL A 439 1.26 26.76 -21.91
C VAL A 439 1.51 28.23 -22.27
N VAL A 440 1.69 29.10 -21.26
CA VAL A 440 1.96 30.53 -21.49
C VAL A 440 3.34 30.77 -22.11
N ARG A 441 4.33 29.89 -21.88
CA ARG A 441 5.63 29.95 -22.54
C ARG A 441 5.59 29.49 -24.01
N CYS A 442 4.63 28.63 -24.38
CA CYS A 442 4.34 28.25 -25.76
C CYS A 442 3.37 29.20 -26.46
N GLY A 443 2.71 30.10 -25.72
CA GLY A 443 1.97 31.23 -26.29
C GLY A 443 2.86 32.20 -27.08
N PRO A 444 2.29 32.98 -28.01
CA PRO A 444 3.05 33.86 -28.88
C PRO A 444 3.67 35.02 -28.07
N SER A 445 4.95 34.89 -27.76
CA SER A 445 5.76 36.03 -27.34
C SER A 445 5.80 37.03 -28.51
N ARG A 446 5.30 38.25 -28.30
CA ARG A 446 5.44 39.35 -29.29
C ARG A 446 6.92 39.43 -29.69
N ARG A 447 7.22 39.22 -30.98
CA ARG A 447 8.56 39.43 -31.55
C ARG A 447 8.80 40.94 -31.70
N GLY A 448 9.01 41.61 -30.57
CA GLY A 448 9.77 42.87 -30.57
C GLY A 448 11.15 42.61 -31.16
N SER A 449 11.70 43.58 -31.86
CA SER A 449 12.95 43.45 -32.62
C SER A 449 14.14 43.05 -31.74
N LEU A 450 15.00 42.17 -32.26
CA LEU A 450 16.47 42.15 -32.14
C LEU A 450 17.02 40.81 -32.67
N GLY A 451 18.07 40.88 -33.51
CA GLY A 451 19.11 39.87 -33.77
C GLY A 451 18.73 38.43 -34.13
N ASP A 452 19.32 37.88 -35.21
CA ASP A 452 19.17 36.47 -35.58
C ASP A 452 20.07 35.48 -34.79
N ASP A 453 20.80 35.95 -33.77
CA ASP A 453 21.65 35.14 -32.87
C ASP A 453 20.87 34.31 -31.83
N ALA A 454 19.77 33.68 -32.24
CA ALA A 454 19.02 32.72 -31.44
C ALA A 454 19.55 31.29 -31.72
N PRO A 455 20.40 30.69 -30.86
CA PRO A 455 21.04 29.42 -31.16
C PRO A 455 20.03 28.30 -31.38
N SER A 456 20.25 27.50 -32.43
CA SER A 456 19.38 26.47 -33.03
C SER A 456 19.11 25.23 -32.16
N GLY A 457 18.68 25.46 -30.92
CA GLY A 457 18.67 24.52 -29.79
C GLY A 457 17.55 23.46 -29.77
N GLY A 458 17.23 22.85 -30.91
CA GLY A 458 16.32 21.70 -31.01
C GLY A 458 14.86 22.07 -31.33
N ARG A 459 14.28 21.41 -32.34
CA ARG A 459 12.94 21.69 -32.87
C ARG A 459 11.85 21.50 -31.78
N PRO A 460 11.03 22.52 -31.45
CA PRO A 460 9.92 22.38 -30.49
C PRO A 460 8.85 21.37 -30.98
N PHE A 461 8.77 21.16 -32.29
CA PHE A 461 7.82 20.27 -32.97
C PHE A 461 7.85 18.81 -32.47
N VAL A 462 9.03 18.27 -32.12
CA VAL A 462 9.15 16.89 -31.61
C VAL A 462 8.55 16.77 -30.20
N TRP A 463 8.82 17.75 -29.34
CA TRP A 463 8.32 17.80 -27.97
C TRP A 463 6.81 18.04 -27.92
N LEU A 464 6.28 18.83 -28.87
CA LEU A 464 4.84 19.05 -29.03
C LEU A 464 4.10 17.78 -29.49
N ARG A 465 4.65 17.03 -30.46
CA ARG A 465 4.07 15.73 -30.89
C ARG A 465 4.01 14.72 -29.74
N GLY A 466 5.09 14.59 -28.97
CA GLY A 466 5.10 13.74 -27.76
C GLY A 466 4.02 14.15 -26.75
N THR A 467 3.83 15.46 -26.54
CA THR A 467 2.81 16.01 -25.63
C THR A 467 1.38 15.64 -26.07
N VAL A 468 1.06 15.73 -27.37
CA VAL A 468 -0.26 15.35 -27.89
C VAL A 468 -0.52 13.86 -27.72
N VAL A 469 0.49 13.01 -27.96
CA VAL A 469 0.39 11.56 -27.74
C VAL A 469 0.22 11.23 -26.27
N ALA A 470 1.02 11.83 -25.37
CA ALA A 470 0.88 11.63 -23.93
C ALA A 470 -0.49 12.11 -23.40
N ALA A 471 -1.01 13.22 -23.91
CA ALA A 471 -2.36 13.69 -23.59
C ALA A 471 -3.42 12.68 -24.05
N ALA A 472 -3.37 12.21 -25.30
CA ALA A 472 -4.31 11.23 -25.83
C ALA A 472 -4.28 9.90 -25.06
N LEU A 473 -3.09 9.37 -24.75
CA LEU A 473 -2.92 8.17 -23.92
C LEU A 473 -3.45 8.37 -22.49
N THR A 474 -3.20 9.53 -21.89
CA THR A 474 -3.70 9.85 -20.54
C THR A 474 -5.23 9.91 -20.52
N LEU A 475 -5.86 10.51 -21.53
CA LEU A 475 -7.32 10.57 -21.67
C LEU A 475 -7.93 9.18 -21.96
N ALA A 476 -7.31 8.38 -22.83
CA ALA A 476 -7.74 7.02 -23.11
C ALA A 476 -7.66 6.14 -21.86
N TYR A 477 -6.61 6.27 -21.04
CA TYR A 477 -6.55 5.61 -19.73
C TYR A 477 -7.62 6.14 -18.78
N PHE A 478 -7.89 7.46 -18.73
CA PHE A 478 -8.97 7.99 -17.88
C PHE A 478 -10.37 7.53 -18.31
N PHE A 479 -10.60 7.14 -19.56
CA PHE A 479 -11.82 6.45 -19.98
C PHE A 479 -11.91 5.05 -19.36
N VAL A 480 -10.82 4.26 -19.40
CA VAL A 480 -10.75 2.95 -18.71
C VAL A 480 -10.96 3.10 -17.20
N VAL A 481 -10.38 4.14 -16.58
CA VAL A 481 -10.60 4.47 -15.16
C VAL A 481 -12.06 4.81 -14.85
N ALA A 482 -12.79 5.44 -15.76
CA ALA A 482 -14.20 5.76 -15.55
C ALA A 482 -15.06 4.49 -15.50
N GLU A 483 -14.90 3.58 -16.47
CA GLU A 483 -15.57 2.28 -16.49
C GLU A 483 -15.16 1.42 -15.28
N ALA A 484 -13.85 1.26 -15.04
CA ALA A 484 -13.32 0.50 -13.91
C ALA A 484 -13.78 1.08 -12.55
N THR A 485 -14.00 2.39 -12.44
CA THR A 485 -14.59 3.00 -11.24
C THR A 485 -16.07 2.61 -11.09
N VAL A 486 -16.86 2.56 -12.16
CA VAL A 486 -18.26 2.11 -12.09
C VAL A 486 -18.33 0.62 -11.73
N GLU A 487 -17.56 -0.24 -12.41
CA GLU A 487 -17.51 -1.68 -12.14
C GLU A 487 -16.97 -1.98 -10.73
N GLY A 488 -15.82 -1.40 -10.39
CA GLY A 488 -15.17 -1.56 -9.09
C GLY A 488 -15.94 -0.99 -7.90
N ILE A 489 -16.95 -0.12 -8.12
CA ILE A 489 -17.90 0.25 -7.07
C ILE A 489 -19.03 -0.78 -6.96
N ARG A 490 -19.51 -1.33 -8.07
CA ARG A 490 -20.52 -2.41 -8.10
C ARG A 490 -20.01 -3.69 -7.45
N GLU A 491 -18.70 -3.96 -7.45
CA GLU A 491 -18.10 -5.08 -6.69
C GLU A 491 -18.47 -5.11 -5.20
N TYR A 492 -18.74 -3.94 -4.58
CA TYR A 492 -19.12 -3.85 -3.16
C TYR A 492 -20.64 -3.97 -2.92
N ALA A 493 -21.45 -4.00 -3.97
CA ALA A 493 -22.89 -4.24 -3.88
C ALA A 493 -23.18 -5.70 -3.41
N PRO A 494 -24.37 -5.98 -2.86
CA PRO A 494 -24.73 -7.33 -2.44
C PRO A 494 -25.04 -8.24 -3.65
N GLN A 495 -24.00 -8.73 -4.33
CA GLN A 495 -24.08 -9.51 -5.58
C GLN A 495 -24.67 -10.93 -5.45
N ARG A 496 -24.95 -11.42 -4.24
CA ARG A 496 -25.48 -12.78 -4.01
C ARG A 496 -26.71 -12.72 -3.12
N PRO A 497 -27.79 -13.48 -3.42
CA PRO A 497 -28.90 -13.64 -2.50
C PRO A 497 -28.45 -14.34 -1.20
N ALA A 498 -29.32 -14.38 -0.19
CA ALA A 498 -29.04 -15.18 1.00
C ALA A 498 -28.88 -16.66 0.63
N PRO A 499 -27.89 -17.39 1.17
CA PRO A 499 -28.00 -18.83 1.28
C PRO A 499 -29.26 -19.17 2.07
N ARG A 500 -30.05 -20.13 1.58
CA ARG A 500 -31.25 -20.61 2.26
C ARG A 500 -30.86 -21.77 3.17
N ALA A 501 -31.24 -21.72 4.44
CA ALA A 501 -31.17 -22.89 5.30
C ALA A 501 -32.14 -23.97 4.79
N VAL A 502 -31.64 -25.20 4.65
CA VAL A 502 -32.42 -26.35 4.15
C VAL A 502 -32.47 -27.51 5.15
N ALA A 503 -31.48 -27.63 6.03
CA ALA A 503 -31.48 -28.55 7.17
C ALA A 503 -30.56 -28.03 8.29
N GLU A 504 -30.64 -28.65 9.47
CA GLU A 504 -29.62 -28.57 10.53
C GLU A 504 -29.39 -30.02 10.99
N VAL A 505 -28.12 -30.43 11.11
CA VAL A 505 -27.71 -31.82 11.34
C VAL A 505 -26.77 -31.92 12.54
N GLU A 506 -26.86 -33.00 13.29
CA GLU A 506 -26.03 -33.27 14.47
C GLU A 506 -25.22 -34.54 14.25
N ALA A 507 -23.89 -34.42 14.29
CA ALA A 507 -22.95 -35.51 14.13
C ALA A 507 -22.12 -35.63 15.42
N GLY A 508 -22.65 -36.37 16.39
CA GLY A 508 -22.06 -36.46 17.74
C GLY A 508 -22.12 -35.10 18.46
N PRO A 509 -21.01 -34.60 19.04
CA PRO A 509 -20.98 -33.30 19.72
C PRO A 509 -20.95 -32.11 18.75
N TYR A 510 -20.96 -32.32 17.43
CA TYR A 510 -20.86 -31.28 16.41
C TYR A 510 -22.20 -31.04 15.72
N ARG A 511 -22.71 -29.80 15.74
CA ARG A 511 -23.88 -29.40 14.94
C ARG A 511 -23.44 -28.67 13.68
N ALA A 512 -24.14 -28.86 12.58
CA ALA A 512 -23.94 -28.10 11.36
C ALA A 512 -25.27 -27.66 10.75
N ARG A 513 -25.41 -26.38 10.45
CA ARG A 513 -26.47 -25.85 9.59
C ARG A 513 -26.11 -26.16 8.15
N ILE A 514 -27.06 -26.71 7.41
CA ILE A 514 -26.96 -26.90 5.96
C ILE A 514 -27.62 -25.69 5.30
N ASP A 515 -26.78 -24.79 4.81
CA ASP A 515 -27.18 -23.70 3.91
C ASP A 515 -27.05 -24.18 2.45
N CYS A 516 -27.83 -23.61 1.55
CA CYS A 516 -27.74 -23.87 0.11
C CYS A 516 -27.63 -22.55 -0.66
N ALA A 517 -26.81 -22.53 -1.72
CA ALA A 517 -26.60 -21.35 -2.56
C ALA A 517 -27.83 -21.05 -3.43
N ALA A 518 -28.25 -19.78 -3.49
CA ALA A 518 -29.37 -19.37 -4.32
C ALA A 518 -28.96 -19.21 -5.81
N PRO A 519 -29.76 -19.72 -6.78
CA PRO A 519 -31.02 -20.44 -6.59
C PRO A 519 -30.83 -21.89 -6.14
N CYS A 520 -31.46 -22.29 -5.03
CA CYS A 520 -31.42 -23.67 -4.51
C CYS A 520 -32.20 -24.69 -5.35
N ARG A 521 -32.75 -24.25 -6.47
CA ARG A 521 -33.53 -25.01 -7.43
C ARG A 521 -33.10 -24.56 -8.83
N PRO A 522 -31.86 -24.86 -9.26
CA PRO A 522 -31.49 -24.63 -10.65
C PRO A 522 -32.41 -25.45 -11.56
N ALA A 523 -32.85 -24.86 -12.68
CA ALA A 523 -33.74 -25.56 -13.62
C ALA A 523 -33.04 -26.74 -14.33
N SER A 524 -31.71 -26.76 -14.31
CA SER A 524 -30.86 -27.89 -14.70
C SER A 524 -29.51 -27.80 -13.98
N GLY A 525 -28.95 -28.95 -13.60
CA GLY A 525 -27.65 -29.07 -12.92
C GLY A 525 -27.72 -29.12 -11.38
N ASP A 526 -26.55 -29.32 -10.77
CA ASP A 526 -26.38 -29.49 -9.32
C ASP A 526 -26.54 -28.16 -8.56
N ALA A 527 -27.10 -28.22 -7.35
CA ALA A 527 -27.11 -27.12 -6.38
C ALA A 527 -25.89 -27.20 -5.46
N THR A 528 -25.23 -26.06 -5.17
CA THR A 528 -24.14 -26.01 -4.20
C THR A 528 -24.68 -25.97 -2.77
N VAL A 529 -24.53 -27.10 -2.08
CA VAL A 529 -24.89 -27.30 -0.67
C VAL A 529 -23.68 -26.98 0.21
N THR A 530 -23.89 -26.21 1.28
CA THR A 530 -22.86 -25.76 2.22
C THR A 530 -23.18 -26.23 3.63
N ALA A 531 -22.42 -27.19 4.16
CA ALA A 531 -22.44 -27.45 5.61
C ALA A 531 -21.61 -26.38 6.33
N ARG A 532 -22.18 -25.81 7.39
CA ARG A 532 -21.58 -24.74 8.21
C ARG A 532 -21.73 -25.10 9.68
N PHE A 533 -20.62 -25.15 10.43
CA PHE A 533 -20.67 -25.48 11.86
C PHE A 533 -21.54 -24.51 12.67
N ARG A 534 -22.19 -25.04 13.72
CA ARG A 534 -23.07 -24.32 14.66
C ARG A 534 -22.68 -24.58 16.11
N GLY A 535 -22.15 -23.56 16.78
CA GLY A 535 -21.76 -23.60 18.19
C GLY A 535 -21.16 -22.29 18.69
N THR A 536 -20.87 -22.20 19.99
CA THR A 536 -20.27 -21.02 20.64
C THR A 536 -18.74 -21.01 20.59
N GLY A 537 -18.13 -22.19 20.69
CA GLY A 537 -16.69 -22.42 20.73
C GLY A 537 -15.99 -22.38 19.37
N LEU A 538 -14.82 -23.00 19.29
CA LEU A 538 -14.20 -23.44 18.04
C LEU A 538 -14.47 -24.95 17.91
N PRO A 539 -15.01 -25.46 16.79
CA PRO A 539 -15.09 -26.90 16.58
C PRO A 539 -13.67 -27.45 16.41
N ASN A 540 -13.27 -28.37 17.28
CA ASN A 540 -11.92 -28.89 17.35
C ASN A 540 -11.88 -30.32 16.78
N TYR A 541 -11.67 -30.39 15.46
CA TYR A 541 -11.72 -31.61 14.66
C TYR A 541 -10.43 -31.78 13.87
N GLN A 542 -10.08 -33.03 13.55
CA GLN A 542 -8.92 -33.35 12.70
C GLN A 542 -9.27 -33.22 11.21
N SER A 543 -10.41 -33.76 10.80
CA SER A 543 -10.95 -33.60 9.45
C SER A 543 -12.47 -33.65 9.45
N ALA A 544 -13.10 -33.06 8.46
CA ALA A 544 -14.55 -33.09 8.30
C ALA A 544 -14.91 -32.79 6.84
N THR A 545 -15.93 -33.47 6.32
CA THR A 545 -16.25 -33.48 4.89
C THR A 545 -17.75 -33.58 4.61
N LEU A 546 -18.14 -33.19 3.41
CA LEU A 546 -19.37 -33.68 2.77
C LEU A 546 -19.00 -34.71 1.71
N ALA A 547 -19.84 -35.73 1.55
CA ALA A 547 -19.76 -36.71 0.48
C ALA A 547 -21.17 -37.05 -0.02
N ARG A 548 -21.34 -37.18 -1.33
CA ARG A 548 -22.54 -37.83 -1.90
C ARG A 548 -22.42 -39.34 -1.73
N LEU A 549 -23.47 -39.97 -1.24
CA LEU A 549 -23.54 -41.43 -1.14
C LEU A 549 -23.83 -42.07 -2.51
N ASP A 550 -24.59 -41.37 -3.36
CA ASP A 550 -25.07 -41.88 -4.65
C ASP A 550 -24.10 -41.63 -5.83
N ALA A 551 -23.04 -40.81 -5.61
CA ALA A 551 -22.07 -40.44 -6.64
C ALA A 551 -20.65 -40.34 -6.05
N PRO A 552 -19.80 -41.37 -6.17
CA PRO A 552 -18.50 -41.42 -5.51
C PRO A 552 -17.50 -40.42 -6.11
N GLY A 553 -17.05 -39.48 -5.28
CA GLY A 553 -15.96 -38.54 -5.57
C GLY A 553 -15.09 -38.30 -4.33
N PRO A 554 -13.95 -37.59 -4.45
CA PRO A 554 -13.13 -37.22 -3.30
C PRO A 554 -13.93 -36.31 -2.34
N PRO A 555 -13.87 -36.53 -1.01
CA PRO A 555 -14.73 -35.82 -0.07
C PRO A 555 -14.18 -34.43 0.31
N ASP A 556 -15.00 -33.39 0.15
CA ASP A 556 -14.61 -31.97 0.27
C ASP A 556 -14.34 -31.55 1.73
N THR A 557 -13.12 -31.15 2.08
CA THR A 557 -12.72 -30.81 3.47
C THR A 557 -13.24 -29.45 3.97
N LEU A 558 -13.62 -29.37 5.25
CA LEU A 558 -13.95 -28.11 5.94
C LEU A 558 -12.79 -27.11 5.85
N THR A 559 -12.97 -26.06 5.05
CA THR A 559 -12.04 -24.93 4.93
C THR A 559 -12.78 -23.63 5.19
N GLY A 560 -12.38 -22.90 6.23
CA GLY A 560 -13.11 -21.71 6.64
C GLY A 560 -12.69 -21.13 7.99
N PRO A 561 -13.49 -20.19 8.52
CA PRO A 561 -13.19 -19.47 9.76
C PRO A 561 -13.76 -20.12 11.02
N ALA A 562 -12.93 -20.35 12.04
CA ALA A 562 -13.24 -20.39 13.47
C ALA A 562 -14.71 -20.63 13.90
N ARG A 563 -15.55 -19.57 13.98
CA ARG A 563 -16.94 -19.67 14.47
C ARG A 563 -17.92 -20.29 13.45
N ALA A 564 -17.51 -20.48 12.19
CA ALA A 564 -18.32 -21.03 11.09
C ALA A 564 -17.45 -21.63 9.96
N PRO A 565 -16.58 -22.64 10.21
CA PRO A 565 -15.96 -23.40 9.13
C PRO A 565 -17.03 -24.05 8.25
N SER A 566 -16.75 -24.12 6.96
CA SER A 566 -17.70 -24.60 5.95
C SER A 566 -17.05 -25.56 4.97
N THR A 567 -17.84 -26.48 4.44
CA THR A 567 -17.50 -27.29 3.26
C THR A 567 -18.67 -27.20 2.29
N THR A 568 -18.36 -27.23 1.00
CA THR A 568 -19.31 -27.08 -0.10
C THR A 568 -19.22 -28.28 -1.01
N THR A 569 -20.35 -28.92 -1.29
CA THR A 569 -20.43 -29.95 -2.33
C THR A 569 -21.57 -29.63 -3.28
N ASN A 570 -21.48 -30.12 -4.52
CA ASN A 570 -22.52 -29.98 -5.52
C ASN A 570 -23.37 -31.25 -5.54
N ALA A 571 -24.69 -31.10 -5.49
CA ALA A 571 -25.63 -32.21 -5.42
C ALA A 571 -26.90 -31.94 -6.26
N ALA A 572 -27.43 -32.98 -6.89
CA ALA A 572 -28.71 -32.92 -7.60
C ALA A 572 -29.88 -32.97 -6.59
N PRO A 573 -31.09 -32.48 -6.95
CA PRO A 573 -32.25 -32.53 -6.06
C PRO A 573 -32.62 -33.97 -5.68
N GLY A 574 -32.55 -34.29 -4.38
CA GLY A 574 -32.80 -35.63 -3.84
C GLY A 574 -31.56 -36.48 -3.54
N ASP A 575 -30.35 -36.07 -3.96
CA ASP A 575 -29.09 -36.77 -3.61
C ASP A 575 -28.96 -36.99 -2.08
N SER A 576 -28.54 -38.18 -1.67
CA SER A 576 -28.22 -38.49 -0.27
C SER A 576 -26.81 -37.99 0.07
N ILE A 577 -26.73 -36.94 0.91
CA ILE A 577 -25.48 -36.33 1.32
C ILE A 577 -25.15 -36.76 2.75
N GLN A 578 -23.93 -37.26 2.97
CA GLN A 578 -23.37 -37.52 4.29
C GLN A 578 -22.41 -36.40 4.69
N PHE A 579 -22.69 -35.76 5.83
CA PHE A 579 -21.71 -35.00 6.59
C PHE A 579 -20.94 -35.96 7.50
N ARG A 580 -19.60 -35.90 7.45
CA ARG A 580 -18.68 -36.70 8.25
C ARG A 580 -17.72 -35.79 8.99
N ILE A 581 -17.47 -36.05 10.28
CA ILE A 581 -16.51 -35.30 11.09
C ILE A 581 -15.70 -36.26 11.97
N ALA A 582 -14.39 -36.11 11.95
CA ALA A 582 -13.43 -36.84 12.78
C ALA A 582 -12.89 -35.90 13.87
N GLY A 583 -13.15 -36.26 15.13
CA GLY A 583 -12.52 -35.60 16.28
C GLY A 583 -11.02 -35.85 16.34
N ARG A 584 -10.32 -35.10 17.18
CA ARG A 584 -8.88 -35.29 17.44
C ARG A 584 -8.55 -36.59 18.19
N ASP A 585 -9.52 -37.06 18.97
CA ASP A 585 -9.54 -38.40 19.59
C ASP A 585 -9.63 -39.56 18.57
N GLY A 586 -9.80 -39.25 17.27
CA GLY A 586 -10.00 -40.23 16.21
C GLY A 586 -11.45 -40.72 16.07
N THR A 587 -12.37 -40.26 16.91
CA THR A 587 -13.78 -40.66 16.81
C THR A 587 -14.42 -40.03 15.58
N VAL A 588 -15.05 -40.87 14.75
CA VAL A 588 -15.77 -40.43 13.55
C VAL A 588 -17.27 -40.41 13.81
N HIS A 589 -17.88 -39.25 13.64
CA HIS A 589 -19.33 -39.08 13.61
C HIS A 589 -19.82 -38.80 12.18
N THR A 590 -21.04 -39.23 11.88
CA THR A 590 -21.70 -38.97 10.60
C THR A 590 -23.15 -38.54 10.83
N ALA A 591 -23.67 -37.74 9.91
CA ALA A 591 -25.09 -37.41 9.78
C ALA A 591 -25.45 -37.36 8.30
N SER A 592 -26.57 -37.96 7.91
CA SER A 592 -27.04 -38.01 6.52
C SER A 592 -28.30 -37.16 6.34
N PHE A 593 -28.40 -36.47 5.20
CA PHE A 593 -29.56 -35.67 4.83
C PHE A 593 -29.77 -35.69 3.31
N ALA A 594 -31.01 -35.53 2.85
CA ALA A 594 -31.31 -35.42 1.43
C ALA A 594 -31.09 -33.98 0.93
N ALA A 595 -30.56 -33.84 -0.29
CA ALA A 595 -30.53 -32.57 -1.01
C ALA A 595 -31.97 -32.06 -1.24
N PRO A 596 -32.23 -30.75 -1.12
CA PRO A 596 -33.58 -30.19 -1.08
C PRO A 596 -34.39 -30.47 -2.36
N ALA A 597 -35.60 -31.00 -2.18
CA ALA A 597 -36.51 -31.28 -3.29
C ALA A 597 -37.02 -30.00 -3.99
N ALA A 598 -37.45 -30.17 -5.24
CA ALA A 598 -37.90 -29.11 -6.12
C ALA A 598 -39.41 -28.84 -6.01
N ASP A 599 -39.85 -28.03 -5.04
CA ASP A 599 -41.19 -27.43 -5.11
C ASP A 599 -41.21 -26.28 -6.12
N GLY A 600 -42.26 -26.24 -6.95
CA GLY A 600 -42.43 -25.28 -8.05
C GLY A 600 -42.65 -23.81 -7.67
N THR A 601 -42.40 -23.42 -6.43
CA THR A 601 -42.42 -22.01 -6.00
C THR A 601 -41.10 -21.32 -6.34
N SER A 602 -41.05 -20.71 -7.54
CA SER A 602 -39.98 -19.81 -7.97
C SER A 602 -40.02 -18.50 -7.18
N GLY A 603 -39.63 -18.55 -5.90
CA GLY A 603 -39.47 -17.36 -5.08
C GLY A 603 -38.47 -16.42 -5.73
N GLU A 604 -38.92 -15.21 -6.06
CA GLU A 604 -38.13 -14.23 -6.80
C GLU A 604 -36.77 -14.01 -6.13
N ALA A 605 -35.69 -14.16 -6.90
CA ALA A 605 -34.37 -13.71 -6.49
C ALA A 605 -34.41 -12.17 -6.46
N SER A 606 -34.82 -11.61 -5.32
CA SER A 606 -35.10 -10.18 -5.18
C SER A 606 -33.91 -9.37 -5.68
N ALA A 607 -34.16 -8.57 -6.73
CA ALA A 607 -33.13 -7.86 -7.47
C ALA A 607 -32.50 -6.80 -6.57
N GLY A 608 -31.42 -7.20 -5.88
CA GLY A 608 -30.67 -6.34 -4.99
C GLY A 608 -30.15 -5.13 -5.75
N SER A 609 -30.09 -3.98 -5.08
CA SER A 609 -29.45 -2.78 -5.62
C SER A 609 -28.08 -3.14 -6.19
N SER A 610 -27.88 -2.85 -7.48
CA SER A 610 -26.59 -3.00 -8.18
C SER A 610 -25.50 -2.07 -7.61
N TRP A 611 -25.88 -1.14 -6.75
CA TRP A 611 -25.01 -0.24 -6.00
C TRP A 611 -24.95 -0.60 -4.51
N PRO A 612 -23.78 -0.42 -3.85
CA PRO A 612 -23.63 -0.69 -2.41
C PRO A 612 -24.48 0.22 -1.52
N ARG A 613 -24.96 -0.32 -0.39
CA ARG A 613 -25.59 0.47 0.68
C ARG A 613 -24.52 1.24 1.45
N THR A 614 -24.63 2.56 1.46
CA THR A 614 -23.71 3.50 2.13
C THR A 614 -24.46 4.30 3.19
N ALA A 615 -23.72 5.01 4.04
CA ALA A 615 -24.28 6.13 4.81
C ALA A 615 -24.80 7.24 3.85
N PRO A 616 -25.69 8.14 4.32
CA PRO A 616 -26.09 9.34 3.58
C PRO A 616 -24.89 10.20 3.14
N GLY A 617 -25.08 11.03 2.11
CA GLY A 617 -24.06 11.99 1.65
C GLY A 617 -22.81 11.40 0.98
N VAL A 618 -22.50 10.11 1.11
CA VAL A 618 -21.34 9.47 0.44
C VAL A 618 -21.37 9.72 -1.07
N TRP A 619 -22.52 9.53 -1.71
CA TRP A 619 -22.70 9.79 -3.15
C TRP A 619 -22.57 11.27 -3.53
N TRP A 620 -22.94 12.20 -2.65
CA TRP A 620 -22.72 13.63 -2.87
C TRP A 620 -21.23 13.97 -2.85
N VAL A 621 -20.45 13.38 -1.93
CA VAL A 621 -19.00 13.58 -1.87
C VAL A 621 -18.31 12.97 -3.10
N VAL A 622 -18.68 11.75 -3.50
CA VAL A 622 -18.17 11.09 -4.71
C VAL A 622 -18.49 11.89 -5.98
N GLY A 623 -19.75 12.33 -6.13
CA GLY A 623 -20.20 13.14 -7.26
C GLY A 623 -19.52 14.52 -7.33
N SER A 624 -19.35 15.18 -6.19
CA SER A 624 -18.65 16.48 -6.10
C SER A 624 -17.18 16.35 -6.49
N PHE A 625 -16.50 15.29 -6.04
CA PHE A 625 -15.13 15.01 -6.45
C PHE A 625 -15.02 14.73 -7.96
N ALA A 626 -15.92 13.90 -8.51
CA ALA A 626 -15.96 13.61 -9.94
C ALA A 626 -16.19 14.88 -10.78
N ALA A 627 -17.14 15.74 -10.40
CA ALA A 627 -17.40 17.00 -11.07
C ALA A 627 -16.19 17.95 -11.03
N LEU A 628 -15.48 18.03 -9.90
CA LEU A 628 -14.27 18.84 -9.74
C LEU A 628 -13.12 18.33 -10.62
N VAL A 629 -12.91 17.00 -10.68
CA VAL A 629 -11.91 16.38 -11.57
C VAL A 629 -12.25 16.63 -13.03
N VAL A 630 -13.51 16.40 -13.46
CA VAL A 630 -13.96 16.64 -14.83
C VAL A 630 -13.80 18.12 -15.22
N GLY A 631 -14.14 19.05 -14.33
CA GLY A 631 -13.93 20.49 -14.54
C GLY A 631 -12.45 20.86 -14.72
N ALA A 632 -11.57 20.29 -13.89
CA ALA A 632 -10.12 20.49 -14.01
C ALA A 632 -9.54 19.90 -15.32
N VAL A 633 -9.97 18.70 -15.71
CA VAL A 633 -9.59 18.06 -16.98
C VAL A 633 -10.07 18.90 -18.18
N ALA A 634 -11.33 19.36 -18.17
CA ALA A 634 -11.88 20.20 -19.23
C ALA A 634 -11.14 21.54 -19.37
N GLY A 635 -10.81 22.20 -18.26
CA GLY A 635 -9.99 23.41 -18.24
C GLY A 635 -8.58 23.18 -18.81
N TRP A 636 -7.95 22.06 -18.44
CA TRP A 636 -6.64 21.64 -18.96
C TRP A 636 -6.69 21.42 -20.49
N LEU A 637 -7.70 20.71 -20.99
CA LEU A 637 -7.87 20.47 -22.43
C LEU A 637 -8.12 21.77 -23.21
N TRP A 638 -8.91 22.69 -22.66
CA TRP A 638 -9.13 24.01 -23.24
C TRP A 638 -7.82 24.82 -23.34
N MET A 639 -6.97 24.77 -22.30
CA MET A 639 -5.65 25.40 -22.30
C MET A 639 -4.71 24.80 -23.36
N VAL A 640 -4.62 23.48 -23.45
CA VAL A 640 -3.78 22.78 -24.45
C VAL A 640 -4.27 23.08 -25.87
N GLY A 641 -5.58 23.01 -26.12
CA GLY A 641 -6.17 23.35 -27.41
C GLY A 641 -5.97 24.83 -27.81
N ARG A 642 -5.96 25.75 -26.83
CA ARG A 642 -5.63 27.16 -27.06
C ARG A 642 -4.16 27.36 -27.46
N ALA A 643 -3.23 26.63 -26.85
CA ALA A 643 -1.82 26.66 -27.22
C ALA A 643 -1.60 26.14 -28.65
N PHE A 644 -2.21 25.01 -29.01
CA PHE A 644 -2.07 24.43 -30.34
C PHE A 644 -2.61 25.37 -31.44
N ARG A 645 -3.80 25.95 -31.26
CA ARG A 645 -4.38 26.95 -32.19
C ARG A 645 -3.51 28.20 -32.35
N ALA A 646 -2.77 28.60 -31.31
CA ALA A 646 -1.87 29.76 -31.39
C ALA A 646 -0.62 29.46 -32.24
N GLU A 647 -0.03 28.28 -32.10
CA GLU A 647 1.12 27.85 -32.91
C GLU A 647 0.73 27.55 -34.38
N GLN A 648 -0.46 26.98 -34.65
CA GLN A 648 -0.96 26.83 -36.02
C GLN A 648 -1.10 28.18 -36.74
N ARG A 649 -1.70 29.19 -36.10
CA ARG A 649 -1.81 30.55 -36.65
C ARG A 649 -0.43 31.15 -36.94
N ARG A 650 0.55 30.88 -36.08
CA ARG A 650 1.93 31.34 -36.25
C ARG A 650 2.66 30.67 -37.42
N GLN A 651 2.40 29.38 -37.69
CA GLN A 651 2.98 28.68 -38.83
C GLN A 651 2.39 29.16 -40.16
N LEU A 652 1.09 29.48 -40.21
CA LEU A 652 0.47 30.14 -41.36
C LEU A 652 1.11 31.51 -41.62
N MET A 653 1.22 32.35 -40.59
CA MET A 653 1.87 33.69 -40.63
C MET A 653 3.40 33.67 -40.84
N LEU A 654 3.99 32.51 -41.12
CA LEU A 654 5.41 32.34 -41.46
C LEU A 654 5.61 31.54 -42.78
N GLY A 655 4.52 31.09 -43.40
CA GLY A 655 4.49 30.54 -44.77
C GLY A 655 3.82 31.47 -45.78
N SER A 656 3.35 32.64 -45.32
CA SER A 656 2.86 33.79 -46.09
C SER A 656 3.85 34.95 -45.99
#